data_AF-A0A929LE26-F1
#
_entry.id   AF-A0A929LE26-F1
#
_cell.length_a   1.000
_cell.length_b   1.000
_cell.length_c   1.000
_cell.angle_alpha   90.00
_cell.angle_beta   90.00
_cell.angle_gamma   90.00
#
_symmetry.space_group_name_H-M   'P 1'
#
loop_
_entity.id
_entity.type
_entity.pdbx_description
1 polymer ?
#
loop_
_entity_poly.entity_id
_entity_poly.type
_entity_poly.pdbx_seq_one_letter_code
_entity_poly.pdbx_strand_id
1 'polypeptide(L)'
;MTVSSIKSPRWVALVLVVLAGLAMGIGAMEQPQSSTTSLPDGTDSKFVAEVLEQRSGDDAQTAIALLDSATGKVLDLGKLQGLAMDLGGPLIPNDDSTAAIIPFEVPDEGAQEGAQRVFDVRTELAANAPEGVETFVTGPAAVSADLVDVFSGANFLLLSVTAAIIAVLLIVTYRSPILWVVPLVVIAIADRLAQIVFTWVLSAVGVPWNESVSGILSVLVFGAGTNYALLLISRYRDELHRHTSCFEAMAAAWTPTAKAVTMSAVTVLVGVSCLLLSAVPTTRGLGLASVVGIIIALVFGALVLPGFLVLCGRWIFWPKKPTVGEATDHRMWDSVGKFVKKRPVAVVVVAMIILGTACAGAMGISTGLTQSDQFIDTPESISAADRLAEKFPGQDATPAKVITHDSEGLTAALGAKGAVVQAADPVGEWEVLNVSGFGTAELRELIAESNYSEARVGGQDAQLHDQEQSSADDRLLIFPTVLLLVFIALVIVLRSFLAPLIMVATVLLTNVAALGLGWWISTYIFCFEAFADTTPLYAFVFLVALGIDYTIFLITRTREEATQHGTRNGVLNALSATGGVITSAGILLAAVFAALGVLPLVVLAQVGIVIFIGVLLDTLIVRTLLIPAVVQLLGEKFWWPSEINGHST
;
A
#
# COMPACT_ATOMS: atom_id res chain seq x y z
N MET A 1 -23.52 32.42 -0.11
CA MET A 1 -22.35 33.24 -0.49
C MET A 1 -22.69 34.01 -1.75
N THR A 2 -22.43 35.32 -1.79
CA THR A 2 -22.63 36.17 -2.98
C THR A 2 -21.54 35.91 -4.03
N VAL A 3 -21.83 36.17 -5.31
CA VAL A 3 -20.95 35.95 -6.48
C VAL A 3 -19.56 36.60 -6.34
N SER A 4 -19.39 37.62 -5.49
CA SER A 4 -18.09 38.23 -5.19
C SER A 4 -17.13 37.32 -4.42
N SER A 5 -17.64 36.40 -3.59
CA SER A 5 -16.85 35.49 -2.75
C SER A 5 -16.20 34.34 -3.52
N ILE A 6 -16.48 34.19 -4.83
CA ILE A 6 -15.94 33.13 -5.69
C ILE A 6 -14.84 33.65 -6.62
N LYS A 7 -14.60 34.97 -6.66
CA LYS A 7 -13.42 35.51 -7.34
C LYS A 7 -12.13 35.27 -6.55
N SER A 8 -12.20 35.16 -5.22
CA SER A 8 -11.06 34.88 -4.33
C SER A 8 -10.44 33.48 -4.46
N PRO A 9 -11.20 32.35 -4.59
CA PRO A 9 -10.59 31.02 -4.71
C PRO A 9 -9.74 30.81 -5.96
N ARG A 10 -9.91 31.61 -7.03
CA ARG A 10 -9.02 31.53 -8.21
C ARG A 10 -7.59 31.98 -7.89
N TRP A 11 -7.45 33.02 -7.09
CA TRP A 11 -6.14 33.48 -6.62
C TRP A 11 -5.54 32.49 -5.63
N VAL A 12 -6.36 31.89 -4.77
CA VAL A 12 -5.91 30.81 -3.87
C VAL A 12 -5.43 29.59 -4.66
N ALA A 13 -6.18 29.16 -5.67
CA ALA A 13 -5.79 28.06 -6.55
C ALA A 13 -4.45 28.35 -7.25
N LEU A 14 -4.28 29.57 -7.78
CA LEU A 14 -3.04 29.97 -8.44
C LEU A 14 -1.86 30.02 -7.47
N VAL A 15 -2.05 30.56 -6.26
CA VAL A 15 -1.04 30.55 -5.20
C VAL A 15 -0.64 29.13 -4.82
N LEU A 16 -1.61 28.22 -4.65
CA LEU A 16 -1.32 26.82 -4.32
C LEU A 16 -0.55 26.11 -5.44
N VAL A 17 -0.88 26.36 -6.70
CA VAL A 17 -0.13 25.82 -7.85
C VAL A 17 1.30 26.40 -7.90
N VAL A 18 1.47 27.68 -7.62
CA VAL A 18 2.80 28.31 -7.56
C VAL A 18 3.62 27.75 -6.40
N LEU A 19 3.01 27.58 -5.21
CA LEU A 19 3.67 26.96 -4.06
C LEU A 19 4.06 25.51 -4.37
N ALA A 20 3.20 24.76 -5.07
CA ALA A 20 3.55 23.42 -5.52
C ALA A 20 4.75 23.43 -6.48
N GLY A 21 4.77 24.35 -7.44
CA GLY A 21 5.90 24.52 -8.35
C GLY A 21 7.20 24.92 -7.64
N LEU A 22 7.12 25.75 -6.59
CA LEU A 22 8.28 26.10 -5.76
C LEU A 22 8.80 24.89 -4.97
N ALA A 23 7.89 24.11 -4.36
CA ALA A 23 8.26 22.89 -3.64
C ALA A 23 8.94 21.86 -4.58
N MET A 24 8.45 21.74 -5.83
CA MET A 24 9.08 20.91 -6.85
C MET A 24 10.52 21.33 -7.17
N GLY A 25 10.86 22.60 -7.03
CA GLY A 25 12.24 23.09 -7.20
C GLY A 25 13.18 22.77 -6.04
N ILE A 26 12.64 22.48 -4.85
CA ILE A 26 13.43 22.12 -3.66
C ILE A 26 13.83 20.64 -3.71
N GLY A 27 12.96 19.78 -4.23
CA GLY A 27 13.18 18.33 -4.29
C GLY A 27 12.71 17.60 -3.02
N ALA A 28 12.65 16.27 -3.11
CA ALA A 28 12.37 15.39 -1.99
C ALA A 28 13.64 15.19 -1.13
N MET A 29 13.45 14.85 0.14
CA MET A 29 14.57 14.45 0.99
C MET A 29 15.05 13.05 0.60
N GLU A 30 16.36 12.84 0.67
CA GLU A 30 16.95 11.51 0.56
C GLU A 30 16.55 10.64 1.77
N GLN A 31 16.47 9.33 1.54
CA GLN A 31 16.09 8.38 2.59
C GLN A 31 17.15 8.39 3.71
N PRO A 32 16.75 8.24 4.99
CA PRO A 32 17.70 8.13 6.10
C PRO A 32 18.62 6.92 5.87
N GLN A 33 19.94 7.14 5.91
CA GLN A 33 20.98 6.15 5.55
C GLN A 33 21.25 5.09 6.64
N SER A 34 20.23 4.52 7.27
CA SER A 34 20.45 3.45 8.25
C SER A 34 19.49 2.28 8.03
N SER A 35 20.09 1.12 7.74
CA SER A 35 19.42 -0.16 7.51
C SER A 35 18.70 -0.69 8.76
N THR A 36 19.02 -0.17 9.94
CA THR A 36 18.45 -0.59 11.24
C THR A 36 17.22 0.22 11.63
N THR A 37 17.06 1.42 11.07
CA THR A 37 15.99 2.34 11.44
C THR A 37 14.60 1.83 11.05
N SER A 38 14.49 1.02 9.99
CA SER A 38 13.23 0.41 9.53
C SER A 38 12.78 -0.80 10.36
N LEU A 39 13.63 -1.33 11.24
CA LEU A 39 13.34 -2.56 12.00
C LEU A 39 12.48 -2.28 13.24
N PRO A 40 11.60 -3.22 13.66
CA PRO A 40 10.76 -3.06 14.83
C PRO A 40 11.57 -2.88 16.12
N ASP A 41 11.12 -1.95 16.96
CA ASP A 41 11.77 -1.60 18.22
C ASP A 41 11.72 -2.77 19.22
N GLY A 42 12.83 -3.02 19.95
CA GLY A 42 12.89 -4.03 21.01
C GLY A 42 13.03 -5.48 20.54
N THR A 43 13.39 -5.71 19.28
CA THR A 43 13.61 -7.04 18.70
C THR A 43 15.08 -7.44 18.71
N ASP A 44 15.34 -8.75 18.79
CA ASP A 44 16.71 -9.30 18.78
C ASP A 44 17.43 -8.94 17.47
N SER A 45 16.75 -9.04 16.33
CA SER A 45 17.36 -8.73 15.02
C SER A 45 17.78 -7.27 14.88
N LYS A 46 16.99 -6.34 15.43
CA LYS A 46 17.35 -4.91 15.47
C LYS A 46 18.57 -4.67 16.34
N PHE A 47 18.60 -5.25 17.55
CA PHE A 47 19.75 -5.10 18.44
C PHE A 47 21.03 -5.64 17.80
N VAL A 48 20.98 -6.81 17.17
CA VAL A 48 22.11 -7.36 16.42
C VAL A 48 22.54 -6.45 15.29
N ALA A 49 21.58 -5.89 14.54
CA ALA A 49 21.90 -4.99 13.44
C ALA A 49 22.55 -3.68 13.93
N GLU A 50 22.08 -3.09 15.02
CA GLU A 50 22.67 -1.89 15.65
C GLU A 50 24.09 -2.16 16.18
N VAL A 51 24.35 -3.35 16.73
CA VAL A 51 25.70 -3.76 17.14
C VAL A 51 26.60 -3.91 15.92
N LEU A 52 26.12 -4.55 14.85
CA LEU A 52 26.91 -4.72 13.62
C LEU A 52 27.19 -3.39 12.91
N GLU A 53 26.28 -2.41 12.99
CA GLU A 53 26.47 -1.05 12.44
C GLU A 53 27.63 -0.32 13.15
N GLN A 54 27.90 -0.61 14.45
CA GLN A 54 29.04 -0.02 15.17
C GLN A 54 30.41 -0.55 14.71
N ARG A 55 30.45 -1.73 14.09
CA ARG A 55 31.67 -2.28 13.47
C ARG A 55 32.10 -1.44 12.28
N SER A 56 31.12 -0.89 11.59
CA SER A 56 31.22 -0.21 10.31
C SER A 56 31.42 1.28 10.54
N GLY A 57 32.63 1.67 10.99
CA GLY A 57 33.11 3.03 10.73
C GLY A 57 33.30 3.33 9.22
N ASP A 58 33.11 2.30 8.39
CA ASP A 58 32.99 2.26 6.94
C ASP A 58 31.73 1.43 6.67
N ASP A 59 30.60 2.08 6.38
CA ASP A 59 29.34 1.41 6.05
C ASP A 59 29.56 0.65 4.74
N ALA A 60 29.86 -0.65 4.77
CA ALA A 60 30.02 -1.43 3.54
C ALA A 60 29.16 -2.69 3.60
N GLN A 61 28.41 -2.94 2.53
CA GLN A 61 27.58 -4.13 2.39
C GLN A 61 28.36 -5.25 1.72
N THR A 62 28.25 -6.47 2.26
CA THR A 62 28.89 -7.63 1.65
C THR A 62 28.13 -8.07 0.40
N ALA A 63 28.88 -8.40 -0.65
CA ALA A 63 28.41 -9.08 -1.85
C ALA A 63 29.26 -10.32 -2.10
N ILE A 64 28.70 -11.30 -2.81
CA ILE A 64 29.40 -12.54 -3.17
C ILE A 64 29.28 -12.70 -4.68
N ALA A 65 30.42 -12.70 -5.37
CA ALA A 65 30.48 -13.12 -6.76
C ALA A 65 30.63 -14.64 -6.82
N LEU A 66 29.66 -15.31 -7.43
CA LEU A 66 29.66 -16.75 -7.70
C LEU A 66 30.13 -17.00 -9.13
N LEU A 67 31.15 -17.84 -9.29
CA LEU A 67 31.68 -18.29 -10.56
C LEU A 67 31.38 -19.78 -10.70
N ASP A 68 30.54 -20.16 -11.66
CA ASP A 68 30.14 -21.55 -11.90
C ASP A 68 30.64 -22.02 -13.28
N SER A 69 31.00 -23.29 -13.37
CA SER A 69 31.42 -23.91 -14.62
C SER A 69 30.22 -24.32 -15.45
N ALA A 70 30.00 -23.66 -16.60
CA ALA A 70 28.89 -23.94 -17.51
C ALA A 70 28.87 -25.40 -18.03
N THR A 71 30.03 -26.09 -17.98
CA THR A 71 30.20 -27.47 -18.45
C THR A 71 30.43 -28.48 -17.34
N GLY A 72 30.40 -28.05 -16.06
CA GLY A 72 30.73 -28.89 -14.90
C GLY A 72 32.19 -29.34 -14.84
N LYS A 73 33.08 -28.70 -15.63
CA LYS A 73 34.52 -28.95 -15.60
C LYS A 73 35.19 -28.15 -14.48
N VAL A 74 36.29 -28.68 -13.96
CA VAL A 74 37.15 -27.99 -12.99
C VAL A 74 37.58 -26.63 -13.52
N LEU A 75 37.40 -25.60 -12.70
CA LEU A 75 37.77 -24.22 -12.99
C LEU A 75 39.30 -24.04 -12.98
N ASP A 76 39.81 -23.25 -13.92
CA ASP A 76 41.22 -22.83 -13.93
C ASP A 76 41.41 -21.66 -12.96
N LEU A 77 41.67 -21.97 -11.68
CA LEU A 77 41.79 -20.98 -10.60
C LEU A 77 42.84 -19.91 -10.88
N GLY A 78 43.90 -20.23 -11.65
CA GLY A 78 44.93 -19.27 -12.02
C GLY A 78 44.41 -18.15 -12.93
N LYS A 79 43.41 -18.43 -13.76
CA LYS A 79 42.75 -17.41 -14.60
C LYS A 79 41.74 -16.58 -13.82
N LEU A 80 41.16 -17.13 -12.76
CA LEU A 80 40.18 -16.44 -11.91
C LEU A 80 40.82 -15.57 -10.84
N GLN A 81 42.11 -15.77 -10.54
CA GLN A 81 42.81 -15.01 -9.51
C GLN A 81 42.97 -13.53 -9.84
N GLY A 82 43.02 -13.16 -11.14
CA GLY A 82 42.98 -11.77 -11.58
C GLY A 82 41.67 -11.09 -11.21
N LEU A 83 40.53 -11.74 -11.51
CA LEU A 83 39.20 -11.24 -11.14
C LEU A 83 39.03 -11.08 -9.62
N ALA A 84 39.57 -12.02 -8.84
CA ALA A 84 39.54 -11.93 -7.38
C ALA A 84 40.35 -10.74 -6.84
N MET A 85 41.52 -10.45 -7.42
CA MET A 85 42.31 -9.26 -7.07
C MET A 85 41.59 -7.97 -7.44
N ASP A 86 40.94 -7.92 -8.60
CA ASP A 86 40.23 -6.72 -9.07
C ASP A 86 39.01 -6.41 -8.18
N LEU A 87 38.32 -7.44 -7.69
CA LEU A 87 37.21 -7.31 -6.74
C LEU A 87 37.66 -7.07 -5.29
N GLY A 88 38.94 -7.26 -4.97
CA GLY A 88 39.49 -7.09 -3.62
C GLY A 88 39.13 -8.21 -2.64
N GLY A 89 38.72 -9.38 -3.13
CA GLY A 89 38.26 -10.52 -2.32
C GLY A 89 39.09 -11.79 -2.49
N PRO A 90 39.12 -12.71 -1.50
CA PRO A 90 39.76 -14.02 -1.66
C PRO A 90 38.97 -14.93 -2.60
N LEU A 91 39.66 -15.70 -3.44
CA LEU A 91 39.05 -16.75 -4.26
C LEU A 91 38.88 -18.03 -3.43
N ILE A 92 37.65 -18.48 -3.22
CA ILE A 92 37.32 -19.67 -2.43
C ILE A 92 36.65 -20.71 -3.35
N PRO A 93 37.34 -21.80 -3.74
CA PRO A 93 36.74 -22.85 -4.54
C PRO A 93 35.86 -23.80 -3.70
N ASN A 94 34.87 -24.45 -4.32
CA ASN A 94 34.15 -25.56 -3.70
C ASN A 94 34.98 -26.86 -3.71
N ASP A 95 34.50 -27.87 -2.98
CA ASP A 95 35.20 -29.16 -2.82
C ASP A 95 35.59 -29.83 -4.15
N ASP A 96 34.70 -29.74 -5.15
CA ASP A 96 34.92 -30.30 -6.48
C ASP A 96 35.64 -29.35 -7.45
N SER A 97 35.97 -28.13 -7.02
CA SER A 97 36.55 -27.04 -7.83
C SER A 97 35.78 -26.76 -9.14
N THR A 98 34.48 -27.03 -9.14
CA THR A 98 33.55 -26.75 -10.23
C THR A 98 32.91 -25.37 -10.11
N ALA A 99 32.92 -24.80 -8.91
CA ALA A 99 32.47 -23.44 -8.61
C ALA A 99 33.47 -22.74 -7.68
N ALA A 100 33.50 -21.42 -7.71
CA ALA A 100 34.29 -20.60 -6.81
C ALA A 100 33.50 -19.35 -6.39
N ILE A 101 33.75 -18.84 -5.19
CA ILE A 101 33.17 -17.58 -4.72
C ILE A 101 34.26 -16.55 -4.43
N ILE A 102 33.89 -15.28 -4.57
CA ILE A 102 34.70 -14.13 -4.21
C ILE A 102 33.82 -13.19 -3.38
N PRO A 103 33.91 -13.22 -2.04
CA PRO A 103 33.26 -12.21 -1.21
C PRO A 103 33.98 -10.87 -1.36
N PHE A 104 33.23 -9.80 -1.57
CA PHE A 104 33.75 -8.44 -1.68
C PHE A 104 32.82 -7.45 -0.95
N GLU A 105 33.37 -6.29 -0.62
CA GLU A 105 32.64 -5.23 0.07
C GLU A 105 32.23 -4.15 -0.93
N VAL A 106 30.97 -3.72 -0.83
CA VAL A 106 30.40 -2.59 -1.56
C VAL A 106 30.26 -1.43 -0.59
N PRO A 107 31.03 -0.34 -0.76
CA PRO A 107 30.88 0.85 0.07
C PRO A 107 29.44 1.39 0.01
N ASP A 108 28.90 1.81 1.14
CA ASP A 108 27.58 2.40 1.30
C ASP A 108 27.66 3.91 1.02
N GLU A 109 27.80 4.23 -0.27
CA GLU A 109 27.71 5.61 -0.76
C GLU A 109 26.23 6.02 -1.01
N GLY A 110 25.28 5.23 -0.50
CA GLY A 110 23.85 5.37 -0.69
C GLY A 110 23.27 4.34 -1.65
N ALA A 111 21.96 4.09 -1.53
CA ALA A 111 21.29 2.97 -2.21
C ALA A 111 21.47 2.96 -3.74
N GLN A 112 21.47 4.13 -4.40
CA GLN A 112 21.67 4.21 -5.85
C GLN A 112 23.13 3.97 -6.27
N GLU A 113 24.09 4.51 -5.52
CA GLU A 113 25.52 4.38 -5.84
C GLU A 113 26.00 2.96 -5.55
N GLY A 114 25.60 2.37 -4.42
CA GLY A 114 25.83 0.96 -4.11
C GLY A 114 25.19 0.02 -5.14
N ALA A 115 23.95 0.31 -5.57
CA ALA A 115 23.30 -0.45 -6.63
C ALA A 115 24.10 -0.38 -7.94
N GLN A 116 24.51 0.83 -8.34
CA GLN A 116 25.31 1.05 -9.54
C GLN A 116 26.64 0.29 -9.47
N ARG A 117 27.30 0.28 -8.31
CA ARG A 117 28.54 -0.48 -8.11
C ARG A 117 28.35 -1.98 -8.34
N VAL A 118 27.26 -2.55 -7.84
CA VAL A 118 26.92 -3.96 -8.10
C VAL A 118 26.65 -4.20 -9.59
N PHE A 119 25.97 -3.29 -10.28
CA PHE A 119 25.75 -3.39 -11.74
C PHE A 119 27.05 -3.33 -12.54
N ASP A 120 27.97 -2.46 -12.14
CA ASP A 120 29.29 -2.36 -12.75
C ASP A 120 30.07 -3.65 -12.55
N VAL A 121 30.07 -4.21 -11.33
CA VAL A 121 30.70 -5.51 -11.03
C VAL A 121 30.10 -6.65 -11.84
N ARG A 122 28.76 -6.74 -11.95
CA ARG A 122 28.09 -7.75 -12.79
C ARG A 122 28.54 -7.64 -14.25
N THR A 123 28.67 -6.42 -14.76
CA THR A 123 29.10 -6.15 -16.13
C THR A 123 30.58 -6.50 -16.34
N GLU A 124 31.44 -6.13 -15.40
CA GLU A 124 32.88 -6.44 -15.42
C GLU A 124 33.13 -7.95 -15.34
N LEU A 125 32.42 -8.65 -14.46
CA LEU A 125 32.47 -10.11 -14.35
C LEU A 125 32.05 -10.79 -15.66
N ALA A 126 30.92 -10.38 -16.23
CA ALA A 126 30.43 -10.94 -17.48
C ALA A 126 31.37 -10.66 -18.67
N ALA A 127 32.05 -9.52 -18.68
CA ALA A 127 32.98 -9.14 -19.75
C ALA A 127 34.35 -9.85 -19.65
N ASN A 128 34.82 -10.11 -18.43
CA ASN A 128 36.15 -10.66 -18.16
C ASN A 128 36.15 -12.16 -17.79
N ALA A 129 34.97 -12.79 -17.71
CA ALA A 129 34.84 -14.21 -17.43
C ALA A 129 35.54 -15.07 -18.51
N PRO A 130 36.38 -16.06 -18.13
CA PRO A 130 36.95 -17.02 -19.07
C PRO A 130 35.88 -17.83 -19.81
N GLU A 131 36.17 -18.29 -21.04
CA GLU A 131 35.24 -19.14 -21.80
C GLU A 131 34.80 -20.37 -20.98
N GLY A 132 33.48 -20.53 -20.82
CA GLY A 132 32.86 -21.64 -20.11
C GLY A 132 32.60 -21.40 -18.62
N VAL A 133 32.81 -20.17 -18.12
CA VAL A 133 32.46 -19.75 -16.75
C VAL A 133 31.23 -18.82 -16.80
N GLU A 134 30.19 -19.16 -16.04
CA GLU A 134 29.07 -18.26 -15.75
C GLU A 134 29.34 -17.50 -14.46
N THR A 135 29.02 -16.22 -14.41
CA THR A 135 29.24 -15.35 -13.24
C THR A 135 27.93 -14.78 -12.76
N PHE A 136 27.72 -14.77 -11.45
CA PHE A 136 26.55 -14.23 -10.79
C PHE A 136 26.95 -13.43 -9.55
N VAL A 137 26.12 -12.48 -9.13
CA VAL A 137 26.36 -11.70 -7.90
C VAL A 137 25.17 -11.81 -6.96
N THR A 138 25.44 -12.24 -5.72
CA THR A 138 24.47 -12.38 -4.63
C THR A 138 24.94 -11.69 -3.35
N GLY A 139 24.17 -11.83 -2.26
CA GLY A 139 24.40 -11.22 -0.96
C GLY A 139 23.60 -9.94 -0.74
N PRO A 140 23.63 -9.36 0.48
CA PRO A 140 22.80 -8.21 0.86
C PRO A 140 22.90 -6.99 -0.08
N ALA A 141 24.12 -6.68 -0.56
CA ALA A 141 24.30 -5.57 -1.51
C ALA A 141 23.64 -5.83 -2.85
N ALA A 142 23.69 -7.07 -3.34
CA ALA A 142 23.08 -7.45 -4.60
C ALA A 142 21.55 -7.48 -4.53
N VAL A 143 20.99 -7.96 -3.42
CA VAL A 143 19.53 -7.90 -3.16
C VAL A 143 19.05 -6.45 -3.09
N SER A 144 19.81 -5.57 -2.43
CA SER A 144 19.50 -4.15 -2.36
C SER A 144 19.59 -3.47 -3.73
N ALA A 145 20.60 -3.81 -4.54
CA ALA A 145 20.75 -3.33 -5.90
C ALA A 145 19.57 -3.75 -6.80
N ASP A 146 19.15 -5.01 -6.69
CA ASP A 146 18.00 -5.53 -7.44
C ASP A 146 16.70 -4.83 -7.01
N LEU A 147 16.49 -4.57 -5.70
CA LEU A 147 15.36 -3.76 -5.25
C LEU A 147 15.35 -2.37 -5.89
N VAL A 148 16.49 -1.68 -5.93
CA VAL A 148 16.59 -0.35 -6.55
C VAL A 148 16.26 -0.39 -8.04
N ASP A 149 16.79 -1.36 -8.77
CA ASP A 149 16.57 -1.51 -10.22
C ASP A 149 15.11 -1.86 -10.55
N VAL A 150 14.52 -2.75 -9.76
CA VAL A 150 13.11 -3.16 -9.84
C VAL A 150 12.15 -1.96 -9.65
N PHE A 151 12.52 -0.97 -8.84
CA PHE A 151 11.76 0.29 -8.71
C PHE A 151 12.16 1.37 -9.72
N SER A 152 13.29 1.21 -10.40
CA SER A 152 13.76 2.16 -11.41
C SER A 152 12.75 2.22 -12.58
N GLY A 153 12.26 3.41 -12.89
CA GLY A 153 11.21 3.60 -13.91
C GLY A 153 9.80 3.10 -13.54
N ALA A 154 9.66 2.23 -12.53
CA ALA A 154 8.37 1.69 -12.09
C ALA A 154 7.40 2.78 -11.60
N ASN A 155 7.91 3.83 -10.95
CA ASN A 155 7.11 5.00 -10.54
C ASN A 155 6.49 5.75 -11.74
N PHE A 156 7.20 5.83 -12.87
CA PHE A 156 6.66 6.42 -14.09
C PHE A 156 5.61 5.51 -14.74
N LEU A 157 5.86 4.20 -14.75
CA LEU A 157 4.93 3.20 -15.26
C LEU A 157 3.61 3.19 -14.45
N LEU A 158 3.71 3.16 -13.11
CA LEU A 158 2.56 3.22 -12.20
C LEU A 158 1.73 4.49 -12.45
N LEU A 159 2.38 5.66 -12.53
CA LEU A 159 1.69 6.91 -12.81
C LEU A 159 0.97 6.86 -14.17
N SER A 160 1.64 6.35 -15.20
CA SER A 160 1.11 6.28 -16.56
C SER A 160 -0.08 5.32 -16.66
N VAL A 161 0.01 4.14 -16.04
CA VAL A 161 -1.07 3.16 -16.01
C VAL A 161 -2.25 3.69 -15.19
N THR A 162 -2.00 4.26 -14.01
CA THR A 162 -3.03 4.86 -13.16
C THR A 162 -3.75 5.99 -13.89
N ALA A 163 -3.00 6.88 -14.54
CA ALA A 163 -3.53 7.96 -15.37
C ALA A 163 -4.38 7.44 -16.53
N ALA A 164 -3.93 6.39 -17.23
CA ALA A 164 -4.67 5.77 -18.33
C ALA A 164 -5.99 5.15 -17.85
N ILE A 165 -5.97 4.41 -16.74
CA ILE A 165 -7.16 3.82 -16.12
C ILE A 165 -8.17 4.91 -15.76
N ILE A 166 -7.73 5.96 -15.06
CA ILE A 166 -8.58 7.09 -14.69
C ILE A 166 -9.13 7.79 -15.94
N ALA A 167 -8.28 8.04 -16.94
CA ALA A 167 -8.70 8.67 -18.19
C ALA A 167 -9.81 7.87 -18.87
N VAL A 168 -9.61 6.56 -19.06
CA VAL A 168 -10.61 5.67 -19.67
C VAL A 168 -11.91 5.68 -18.88
N LEU A 169 -11.85 5.56 -17.55
CA LEU A 169 -13.04 5.54 -16.71
C LEU A 169 -13.79 6.88 -16.73
N LEU A 170 -13.09 8.01 -16.72
CA LEU A 170 -13.71 9.34 -16.82
C LEU A 170 -14.34 9.55 -18.20
N ILE A 171 -13.67 9.10 -19.27
CA ILE A 171 -14.22 9.13 -20.64
C ILE A 171 -15.51 8.31 -20.72
N VAL A 172 -15.51 7.09 -20.17
CA VAL A 172 -16.70 6.21 -20.19
C VAL A 172 -17.84 6.79 -19.35
N THR A 173 -17.53 7.26 -18.14
CA THR A 173 -18.52 7.74 -17.16
C THR A 173 -19.21 9.02 -17.63
N TYR A 174 -18.44 10.00 -18.11
CA TYR A 174 -18.98 11.31 -18.51
C TYR A 174 -19.19 11.46 -20.00
N ARG A 175 -18.71 10.51 -20.81
CA ARG A 175 -18.76 10.55 -22.29
C ARG A 175 -18.12 11.82 -22.85
N SER A 176 -17.15 12.41 -22.15
CA SER A 176 -16.39 13.57 -22.59
C SER A 176 -14.92 13.19 -22.78
N PRO A 177 -14.34 13.38 -23.98
CA PRO A 177 -12.93 13.06 -24.25
C PRO A 177 -11.95 14.08 -23.67
N ILE A 178 -12.42 15.18 -23.09
CA ILE A 178 -11.57 16.31 -22.64
C ILE A 178 -11.63 16.47 -21.12
N LEU A 179 -12.76 16.09 -20.51
CA LEU A 179 -13.01 16.28 -19.09
C LEU A 179 -11.94 15.64 -18.20
N TRP A 180 -11.40 14.49 -18.59
CA TRP A 180 -10.45 13.73 -17.78
C TRP A 180 -9.11 14.45 -17.56
N VAL A 181 -8.69 15.32 -18.49
CA VAL A 181 -7.38 16.01 -18.44
C VAL A 181 -7.31 16.92 -17.22
N VAL A 182 -8.37 17.69 -16.95
CA VAL A 182 -8.39 18.69 -15.88
C VAL A 182 -8.21 18.09 -14.48
N PRO A 183 -9.04 17.14 -14.01
CA PRO A 183 -8.87 16.53 -12.70
C PRO A 183 -7.55 15.76 -12.62
N LEU A 184 -7.16 15.05 -13.68
CA LEU A 184 -5.92 14.29 -13.68
C LEU A 184 -4.69 15.18 -13.51
N VAL A 185 -4.61 16.32 -14.21
CA VAL A 185 -3.49 17.27 -14.05
C VAL A 185 -3.47 17.86 -12.64
N VAL A 186 -4.63 18.26 -12.10
CA VAL A 186 -4.71 18.83 -10.74
C VAL A 186 -4.25 17.80 -9.70
N ILE A 187 -4.67 16.54 -9.85
CA ILE A 187 -4.32 15.46 -8.92
C ILE A 187 -2.86 15.03 -9.09
N ALA A 188 -2.32 15.02 -10.32
CA ALA A 188 -0.90 14.74 -10.55
C ALA A 188 0.00 15.80 -9.90
N ILE A 189 -0.39 17.08 -9.94
CA ILE A 189 0.33 18.14 -9.21
C ILE A 189 0.21 17.92 -7.69
N ALA A 190 -0.98 17.53 -7.21
CA ALA A 190 -1.22 17.23 -5.80
C ALA A 190 -0.38 16.03 -5.31
N ASP A 191 -0.32 14.96 -6.09
CA ASP A 191 0.50 13.78 -5.85
C ASP A 191 1.99 14.14 -5.79
N ARG A 192 2.50 14.87 -6.78
CA ARG A 192 3.90 15.30 -6.78
C ARG A 192 4.24 16.18 -5.57
N LEU A 193 3.34 17.07 -5.19
CA LEU A 193 3.51 17.85 -3.96
C LEU A 193 3.48 16.94 -2.72
N ALA A 194 2.58 15.96 -2.66
CA ALA A 194 2.51 15.01 -1.54
C ALA A 194 3.79 14.19 -1.42
N GLN A 195 4.33 13.69 -2.53
CA GLN A 195 5.59 12.95 -2.60
C GLN A 195 6.78 13.76 -2.08
N ILE A 196 6.77 15.08 -2.28
CA ILE A 196 7.82 15.94 -1.71
C ILE A 196 7.53 16.17 -0.22
N VAL A 197 6.35 16.69 0.13
CA VAL A 197 6.05 17.13 1.50
C VAL A 197 6.12 15.99 2.51
N PHE A 198 5.71 14.75 2.15
CA PHE A 198 5.77 13.66 3.11
C PHE A 198 7.22 13.34 3.51
N THR A 199 8.18 13.34 2.57
CA THR A 199 9.59 13.07 2.90
C THR A 199 10.11 14.08 3.93
N TRP A 200 9.85 15.37 3.72
CA TRP A 200 10.19 16.43 4.67
C TRP A 200 9.54 16.24 6.04
N VAL A 201 8.26 15.86 6.08
CA VAL A 201 7.53 15.61 7.33
C VAL A 201 8.10 14.40 8.06
N LEU A 202 8.35 13.30 7.36
CA LEU A 202 8.88 12.08 7.96
C LEU A 202 10.32 12.27 8.45
N SER A 203 11.18 12.95 7.68
CA SER A 203 12.52 13.37 8.13
C SER A 203 12.45 14.21 9.41
N ALA A 204 11.53 15.17 9.48
CA ALA A 204 11.41 16.05 10.65
C ALA A 204 10.94 15.33 11.91
N VAL A 205 10.17 14.25 11.77
CA VAL A 205 9.67 13.43 12.89
C VAL A 205 10.59 12.24 13.18
N GLY A 206 11.60 11.99 12.34
CA GLY A 206 12.53 10.86 12.48
C GLY A 206 11.88 9.51 12.18
N VAL A 207 10.88 9.47 11.29
CA VAL A 207 10.21 8.23 10.90
C VAL A 207 10.76 7.77 9.54
N PRO A 208 11.26 6.53 9.41
CA PRO A 208 11.80 6.04 8.15
C PRO A 208 10.69 5.78 7.12
N TRP A 209 11.06 5.81 5.85
CA TRP A 209 10.22 5.41 4.73
C TRP A 209 11.03 4.67 3.68
N ASN A 210 10.34 3.96 2.79
CA ASN A 210 10.93 3.26 1.65
C ASN A 210 10.08 3.48 0.38
N GLU A 211 10.51 2.90 -0.73
CA GLU A 211 9.83 3.03 -2.03
C GLU A 211 8.39 2.48 -2.00
N SER A 212 8.12 1.45 -1.18
CA SER A 212 6.76 0.92 -1.04
C SER A 212 5.78 1.95 -0.45
N VAL A 213 6.24 2.77 0.51
CA VAL A 213 5.44 3.87 1.09
C VAL A 213 5.10 4.91 0.02
N SER A 214 6.08 5.28 -0.82
CA SER A 214 5.87 6.22 -1.92
C SER A 214 4.86 5.70 -2.94
N GLY A 215 4.99 4.43 -3.36
CA GLY A 215 4.08 3.80 -4.32
C GLY A 215 2.63 3.73 -3.82
N ILE A 216 2.42 3.27 -2.57
CA ILE A 216 1.10 3.20 -1.94
C ILE A 216 0.50 4.60 -1.74
N LEU A 217 1.31 5.57 -1.29
CA LEU A 217 0.89 6.96 -1.13
C LEU A 217 0.38 7.53 -2.46
N SER A 218 1.08 7.29 -3.57
CA SER A 218 0.69 7.83 -4.87
C SER A 218 -0.67 7.33 -5.30
N VAL A 219 -0.88 6.01 -5.22
CA VAL A 219 -2.15 5.37 -5.54
C VAL A 219 -3.27 5.88 -4.63
N LEU A 220 -3.01 6.06 -3.34
CA LEU A 220 -3.97 6.62 -2.41
C LEU A 220 -4.36 8.07 -2.77
N VAL A 221 -3.39 8.93 -3.09
CA VAL A 221 -3.64 10.33 -3.47
C VAL A 221 -4.40 10.41 -4.80
N PHE A 222 -4.04 9.59 -5.78
CA PHE A 222 -4.77 9.48 -7.03
C PHE A 222 -6.20 8.98 -6.83
N GLY A 223 -6.38 7.92 -6.04
CA GLY A 223 -7.68 7.32 -5.76
C GLY A 223 -8.61 8.29 -5.02
N ALA A 224 -8.15 8.83 -3.88
CA ALA A 224 -8.91 9.77 -3.07
C ALA A 224 -9.15 11.10 -3.81
N GLY A 225 -8.11 11.69 -4.41
CA GLY A 225 -8.21 12.94 -5.15
C GLY A 225 -9.17 12.85 -6.34
N THR A 226 -9.15 11.73 -7.08
CA THR A 226 -10.06 11.52 -8.21
C THR A 226 -11.49 11.32 -7.73
N ASN A 227 -11.68 10.60 -6.62
CA ASN A 227 -13.01 10.49 -6.02
C ASN A 227 -13.58 11.86 -5.60
N TYR A 228 -12.78 12.69 -4.95
CA TYR A 228 -13.19 14.04 -4.57
C TYR A 228 -13.53 14.88 -5.81
N ALA A 229 -12.75 14.73 -6.89
CA ALA A 229 -13.03 15.36 -8.17
C ALA A 229 -14.34 14.88 -8.78
N LEU A 230 -14.62 13.58 -8.78
CA LEU A 230 -15.87 13.00 -9.29
C LEU A 230 -17.11 13.56 -8.58
N LEU A 231 -17.08 13.65 -7.25
CA LEU A 231 -18.20 14.18 -6.47
C LEU A 231 -18.47 15.66 -6.82
N LEU A 232 -17.41 16.46 -6.94
CA LEU A 232 -17.52 17.86 -7.34
C LEU A 232 -18.01 18.00 -8.78
N ILE A 233 -17.44 17.25 -9.72
CA ILE A 233 -17.80 17.30 -11.14
C ILE A 233 -19.25 16.87 -11.34
N SER A 234 -19.70 15.82 -10.65
CA SER A 234 -21.09 15.37 -10.72
C SER A 234 -22.05 16.46 -10.23
N ARG A 235 -21.82 17.02 -9.04
CA ARG A 235 -22.68 18.08 -8.50
C ARG A 235 -22.63 19.36 -9.34
N TYR A 236 -21.44 19.72 -9.83
CA TYR A 236 -21.28 20.86 -10.73
C TYR A 236 -22.06 20.67 -12.03
N ARG A 237 -22.01 19.47 -12.61
CA ARG A 237 -22.77 19.11 -13.81
C ARG A 237 -24.27 19.19 -13.58
N ASP A 238 -24.77 18.70 -12.44
CA ASP A 238 -26.20 18.80 -12.11
C ASP A 238 -26.64 20.26 -11.99
N GLU A 239 -25.83 21.09 -11.33
CA GLU A 239 -26.15 22.50 -11.10
C GLU A 239 -26.05 23.37 -12.38
N LEU A 240 -25.28 22.93 -13.38
CA LEU A 240 -25.27 23.54 -14.71
C LEU A 240 -26.60 23.40 -15.46
N HIS A 241 -27.46 22.44 -15.10
CA HIS A 241 -28.83 22.35 -15.63
C HIS A 241 -29.80 23.33 -14.95
N ARG A 242 -29.39 23.97 -13.84
CA ARG A 242 -30.22 24.92 -13.10
C ARG A 242 -29.77 26.37 -13.28
N HIS A 243 -28.46 26.59 -13.37
CA HIS A 243 -27.88 27.92 -13.50
C HIS A 243 -27.28 28.15 -14.88
N THR A 244 -27.51 29.35 -15.44
CA THR A 244 -26.92 29.79 -16.72
C THR A 244 -25.43 30.11 -16.60
N SER A 245 -25.02 30.71 -15.47
CA SER A 245 -23.63 31.07 -15.19
C SER A 245 -22.84 29.89 -14.61
N CYS A 246 -21.68 29.60 -15.20
CA CYS A 246 -20.74 28.59 -14.69
C CYS A 246 -20.26 28.90 -13.27
N PHE A 247 -20.16 30.18 -12.92
CA PHE A 247 -19.72 30.62 -11.59
C PHE A 247 -20.78 30.39 -10.54
N GLU A 248 -22.04 30.67 -10.86
CA GLU A 248 -23.17 30.42 -9.95
C GLU A 248 -23.41 28.92 -9.78
N ALA A 249 -23.32 28.15 -10.87
CA ALA A 249 -23.39 26.70 -10.80
C ALA A 249 -22.30 26.13 -9.88
N MET A 250 -21.05 26.60 -10.03
CA MET A 250 -19.96 26.16 -9.16
C MET A 250 -20.15 26.65 -7.72
N ALA A 251 -20.67 27.87 -7.51
CA ALA A 251 -21.00 28.40 -6.18
C ALA A 251 -21.93 27.46 -5.40
N ALA A 252 -23.02 27.06 -6.08
CA ALA A 252 -24.06 26.23 -5.52
C ALA A 252 -23.58 24.78 -5.31
N ALA A 253 -22.74 24.26 -6.22
CA ALA A 253 -22.15 22.94 -6.06
C ALA A 253 -21.04 22.87 -5.00
N TRP A 254 -20.21 23.92 -4.85
CA TRP A 254 -18.98 23.86 -4.08
C TRP A 254 -19.19 23.68 -2.58
N THR A 255 -19.96 24.54 -1.91
CA THR A 255 -20.10 24.47 -0.44
C THR A 255 -20.67 23.15 0.06
N PRO A 256 -21.74 22.59 -0.54
CA PRO A 256 -22.25 21.27 -0.13
C PRO A 256 -21.24 20.15 -0.41
N THR A 257 -20.54 20.20 -1.55
CA THR A 257 -19.55 19.19 -1.91
C THR A 257 -18.35 19.24 -0.96
N ALA A 258 -17.79 20.42 -0.71
CA ALA A 258 -16.65 20.60 0.17
C ALA A 258 -16.95 20.08 1.58
N LYS A 259 -18.14 20.39 2.14
CA LYS A 259 -18.58 19.84 3.42
C LYS A 259 -18.62 18.31 3.40
N ALA A 260 -19.23 17.71 2.37
CA ALA A 260 -19.33 16.26 2.28
C ALA A 260 -17.96 15.58 2.13
N VAL A 261 -17.11 16.12 1.25
CA VAL A 261 -15.76 15.59 0.98
C VAL A 261 -14.85 15.77 2.19
N THR A 262 -14.88 16.90 2.90
CA THR A 262 -14.08 17.08 4.12
C THR A 262 -14.51 16.10 5.22
N MET A 263 -15.81 15.84 5.38
CA MET A 263 -16.28 14.85 6.36
C MET A 263 -15.79 13.44 6.03
N SER A 264 -15.76 13.08 4.75
CA SER A 264 -15.22 11.80 4.27
C SER A 264 -13.69 11.75 4.44
N ALA A 265 -12.96 12.81 4.07
CA ALA A 265 -11.52 12.88 4.27
C ALA A 265 -11.14 12.73 5.76
N VAL A 266 -11.90 13.32 6.69
CA VAL A 266 -11.66 13.16 8.14
C VAL A 266 -11.79 11.70 8.58
N THR A 267 -12.76 10.93 8.08
CA THR A 267 -12.87 9.50 8.41
C THR A 267 -11.70 8.69 7.86
N VAL A 268 -11.24 8.99 6.64
CA VAL A 268 -10.03 8.35 6.09
C VAL A 268 -8.80 8.70 6.95
N LEU A 269 -8.63 9.97 7.29
CA LEU A 269 -7.52 10.46 8.13
C LEU A 269 -7.47 9.74 9.48
N VAL A 270 -8.62 9.57 10.14
CA VAL A 270 -8.71 8.82 11.40
C VAL A 270 -8.28 7.36 11.20
N GLY A 271 -8.73 6.71 10.12
CA GLY A 271 -8.36 5.33 9.81
C GLY A 271 -6.86 5.16 9.59
N VAL A 272 -6.27 5.96 8.69
CA VAL A 272 -4.82 5.85 8.39
C VAL A 272 -3.93 6.31 9.54
N SER A 273 -4.41 7.23 10.40
CA SER A 273 -3.67 7.65 11.60
C SER A 273 -3.51 6.51 12.62
N CYS A 274 -4.35 5.48 12.57
CA CYS A 274 -4.20 4.31 13.44
C CYS A 274 -2.93 3.51 13.13
N LEU A 275 -2.37 3.62 11.92
CA LEU A 275 -1.08 3.02 11.58
C LEU A 275 0.09 3.61 12.38
N LEU A 276 -0.08 4.80 12.98
CA LEU A 276 0.93 5.39 13.87
C LEU A 276 1.12 4.58 15.17
N LEU A 277 0.17 3.70 15.51
CA LEU A 277 0.27 2.81 16.67
C LEU A 277 1.10 1.55 16.40
N SER A 278 1.53 1.34 15.16
CA SER A 278 2.31 0.17 14.73
C SER A 278 3.70 0.15 15.36
N ALA A 279 4.14 -1.04 15.79
CA ALA A 279 5.52 -1.28 16.21
C ALA A 279 6.49 -1.19 15.02
N VAL A 280 6.02 -1.46 13.80
CA VAL A 280 6.83 -1.42 12.58
C VAL A 280 7.02 0.02 12.09
N PRO A 281 8.25 0.57 12.05
CA PRO A 281 8.52 1.95 11.65
C PRO A 281 8.00 2.34 10.26
N THR A 282 8.16 1.47 9.26
CA THR A 282 7.71 1.73 7.88
C THR A 282 6.18 1.82 7.78
N THR A 283 5.45 1.05 8.59
CA THR A 283 3.99 1.14 8.71
C THR A 283 3.56 2.46 9.36
N ARG A 284 4.26 2.94 10.40
CA ARG A 284 4.06 4.30 10.94
C ARG A 284 4.31 5.36 9.87
N GLY A 285 5.38 5.19 9.09
CA GLY A 285 5.72 6.02 7.94
C GLY A 285 4.59 6.10 6.93
N LEU A 286 4.01 4.96 6.53
CA LEU A 286 2.85 4.91 5.64
C LEU A 286 1.63 5.65 6.20
N GLY A 287 1.35 5.49 7.50
CA GLY A 287 0.27 6.21 8.17
C GLY A 287 0.42 7.73 8.08
N LEU A 288 1.61 8.24 8.45
CA LEU A 288 1.90 9.66 8.40
C LEU A 288 1.93 10.22 6.98
N ALA A 289 2.54 9.48 6.05
CA ALA A 289 2.57 9.81 4.63
C ALA A 289 1.15 9.91 4.07
N SER A 290 0.30 8.94 4.37
CA SER A 290 -1.10 8.91 3.96
C SER A 290 -1.90 10.11 4.49
N VAL A 291 -1.67 10.50 5.75
CA VAL A 291 -2.28 11.71 6.35
C VAL A 291 -1.92 12.95 5.53
N VAL A 292 -0.63 13.14 5.25
CA VAL A 292 -0.14 14.28 4.45
C VAL A 292 -0.75 14.26 3.04
N GLY A 293 -0.72 13.10 2.38
CA GLY A 293 -1.27 12.92 1.03
C GLY A 293 -2.75 13.23 0.93
N ILE A 294 -3.56 12.72 1.86
CA ILE A 294 -5.02 12.95 1.88
C ILE A 294 -5.34 14.42 2.14
N ILE A 295 -4.62 15.09 3.03
CA ILE A 295 -4.80 16.53 3.28
C ILE A 295 -4.51 17.33 2.01
N ILE A 296 -3.41 17.02 1.32
CA ILE A 296 -3.05 17.70 0.06
C ILE A 296 -4.10 17.41 -1.03
N ALA A 297 -4.51 16.16 -1.18
CA ALA A 297 -5.57 15.76 -2.13
C ALA A 297 -6.89 16.50 -1.86
N LEU A 298 -7.28 16.63 -0.57
CA LEU A 298 -8.46 17.37 -0.15
C LEU A 298 -8.34 18.85 -0.50
N VAL A 299 -7.20 19.49 -0.19
CA VAL A 299 -6.96 20.91 -0.48
C VAL A 299 -7.02 21.17 -1.99
N PHE A 300 -6.38 20.32 -2.80
CA PHE A 300 -6.37 20.46 -4.25
C PHE A 300 -7.75 20.20 -4.87
N GLY A 301 -8.43 19.13 -4.45
CA GLY A 301 -9.77 18.79 -4.90
C GLY A 301 -10.82 19.83 -4.51
N ALA A 302 -10.71 20.41 -3.31
CA ALA A 302 -11.66 21.40 -2.81
C ALA A 302 -11.36 22.83 -3.30
N LEU A 303 -10.10 23.23 -3.52
CA LEU A 303 -9.74 24.62 -3.82
C LEU A 303 -9.21 24.83 -5.24
N VAL A 304 -8.35 23.94 -5.73
CA VAL A 304 -7.68 24.11 -7.03
C VAL A 304 -8.60 23.65 -8.17
N LEU A 305 -9.18 22.45 -8.06
CA LEU A 305 -10.03 21.86 -9.09
C LEU A 305 -11.24 22.75 -9.50
N PRO A 306 -12.02 23.35 -8.58
CA PRO A 306 -13.12 24.25 -8.97
C PRO A 306 -12.63 25.42 -9.83
N GLY A 307 -11.44 25.97 -9.52
CA GLY A 307 -10.83 27.06 -10.26
C GLY A 307 -10.60 26.71 -11.72
N PHE A 308 -9.97 25.55 -11.97
CA PHE A 308 -9.71 25.05 -13.32
C PHE A 308 -11.01 24.70 -14.08
N LEU A 309 -11.97 24.04 -13.44
CA LEU A 309 -13.25 23.70 -14.07
C LEU A 309 -14.02 24.93 -14.54
N VAL A 310 -14.05 26.00 -13.74
CA VAL A 310 -14.74 27.26 -14.11
C VAL A 310 -13.99 28.02 -15.21
N LEU A 311 -12.66 27.87 -15.32
CA LEU A 311 -11.88 28.47 -16.42
C LEU A 311 -12.20 27.80 -17.77
N CYS A 312 -12.40 26.48 -17.79
CA CYS A 312 -12.77 25.74 -19.00
C CYS A 312 -14.24 25.94 -19.42
N GLY A 313 -15.12 26.28 -18.48
CA GLY A 313 -16.54 26.53 -18.72
C GLY A 313 -17.32 25.28 -19.19
N ARG A 314 -18.51 25.48 -19.78
CA ARG A 314 -19.42 24.37 -20.19
C ARG A 314 -18.88 23.47 -21.29
N TRP A 315 -17.89 23.92 -22.06
CA TRP A 315 -17.36 23.16 -23.19
C TRP A 315 -16.62 21.89 -22.75
N ILE A 316 -16.15 21.82 -21.50
CA ILE A 316 -15.48 20.64 -20.94
C ILE A 316 -16.34 19.36 -20.97
N PHE A 317 -17.68 19.51 -21.00
CA PHE A 317 -18.62 18.40 -21.12
C PHE A 317 -19.01 18.06 -22.57
N TRP A 318 -18.31 18.63 -23.57
CA TRP A 318 -18.53 18.24 -24.96
C TRP A 318 -18.30 16.74 -25.14
N PRO A 319 -19.16 16.02 -25.90
CA PRO A 319 -20.26 16.49 -26.74
C PRO A 319 -21.62 16.64 -26.04
N LYS A 320 -21.85 15.99 -24.89
CA LYS A 320 -23.11 16.09 -24.13
C LYS A 320 -23.09 17.23 -23.12
N LYS A 321 -23.15 18.46 -23.65
CA LYS A 321 -23.17 19.68 -22.82
C LYS A 321 -24.47 19.74 -22.00
N PRO A 322 -24.40 19.89 -20.66
CA PRO A 322 -25.60 20.07 -19.85
C PRO A 322 -26.31 21.38 -20.23
N THR A 323 -27.58 21.29 -20.60
CA THR A 323 -28.44 22.44 -20.91
C THR A 323 -29.48 22.67 -19.84
N VAL A 324 -29.85 23.93 -19.62
CA VAL A 324 -30.79 24.29 -18.55
C VAL A 324 -32.18 23.72 -18.85
N GLY A 325 -32.78 23.02 -17.89
CA GLY A 325 -34.13 22.48 -18.00
C GLY A 325 -34.28 21.03 -18.49
N GLU A 326 -33.18 20.33 -18.84
CA GLU A 326 -33.24 18.88 -19.08
C GLU A 326 -33.33 18.09 -17.76
N ALA A 327 -34.24 17.11 -17.68
CA ALA A 327 -34.36 16.23 -16.53
C ALA A 327 -33.24 15.18 -16.52
N THR A 328 -32.68 14.90 -15.35
CA THR A 328 -31.69 13.83 -15.17
C THR A 328 -32.36 12.45 -15.19
N ASP A 329 -31.90 11.55 -16.07
CA ASP A 329 -32.43 10.19 -16.20
C ASP A 329 -31.71 9.23 -15.22
N HIS A 330 -32.44 8.69 -14.24
CA HIS A 330 -31.95 7.74 -13.24
C HIS A 330 -32.49 6.31 -13.43
N ARG A 331 -33.04 5.98 -14.61
CA ARG A 331 -33.76 4.72 -14.91
C ARG A 331 -33.12 3.42 -14.40
N MET A 332 -31.80 3.28 -14.52
CA MET A 332 -31.10 2.07 -14.07
C MET A 332 -31.21 1.89 -12.55
N TRP A 333 -30.96 2.97 -11.80
CA TRP A 333 -30.97 2.97 -10.34
C TRP A 333 -32.38 2.91 -9.77
N ASP A 334 -33.36 3.50 -10.47
CA ASP A 334 -34.78 3.32 -10.14
C ASP A 334 -35.21 1.86 -10.23
N SER A 335 -34.64 1.11 -11.16
CA SER A 335 -34.94 -0.31 -11.36
C SER A 335 -34.32 -1.17 -10.25
N VAL A 336 -33.08 -0.87 -9.86
CA VAL A 336 -32.42 -1.49 -8.69
C VAL A 336 -33.21 -1.20 -7.41
N GLY A 337 -33.63 0.05 -7.19
CA GLY A 337 -34.44 0.44 -6.05
C GLY A 337 -35.79 -0.31 -6.00
N LYS A 338 -36.47 -0.45 -7.14
CA LYS A 338 -37.71 -1.25 -7.24
C LYS A 338 -37.49 -2.72 -6.91
N PHE A 339 -36.37 -3.30 -7.35
CA PHE A 339 -36.01 -4.68 -7.04
C PHE A 339 -35.78 -4.88 -5.54
N VAL A 340 -34.97 -4.02 -4.91
CA VAL A 340 -34.70 -4.05 -3.47
C VAL A 340 -35.98 -3.88 -2.65
N LYS A 341 -36.87 -2.96 -3.06
CA LYS A 341 -38.18 -2.75 -2.41
C LYS A 341 -39.07 -4.00 -2.47
N LYS A 342 -39.06 -4.71 -3.61
CA LYS A 342 -39.96 -5.87 -3.83
C LYS A 342 -39.51 -7.11 -3.07
N ARG A 343 -38.20 -7.32 -2.91
CA ARG A 343 -37.64 -8.56 -2.30
C ARG A 343 -36.46 -8.28 -1.34
N PRO A 344 -36.65 -7.49 -0.27
CA PRO A 344 -35.54 -7.09 0.60
C PRO A 344 -34.89 -8.29 1.31
N VAL A 345 -35.67 -9.27 1.79
CA VAL A 345 -35.13 -10.46 2.48
C VAL A 345 -34.26 -11.31 1.54
N ALA A 346 -34.71 -11.54 0.30
CA ALA A 346 -33.95 -12.33 -0.65
C ALA A 346 -32.62 -11.66 -1.01
N VAL A 347 -32.61 -10.33 -1.15
CA VAL A 347 -31.38 -9.55 -1.40
C VAL A 347 -30.39 -9.73 -0.25
N VAL A 348 -30.85 -9.59 1.00
CA VAL A 348 -29.99 -9.78 2.18
C VAL A 348 -29.43 -11.20 2.21
N VAL A 349 -30.26 -12.23 2.06
CA VAL A 349 -29.82 -13.63 2.13
C VAL A 349 -28.80 -13.94 1.04
N VAL A 350 -29.04 -13.55 -0.21
CA VAL A 350 -28.11 -13.80 -1.31
C VAL A 350 -26.79 -13.06 -1.11
N ALA A 351 -26.83 -11.78 -0.69
CA ALA A 351 -25.63 -11.02 -0.40
C ALA A 351 -24.82 -11.66 0.75
N MET A 352 -25.47 -12.12 1.81
CA MET A 352 -24.82 -12.81 2.92
C MET A 352 -24.23 -14.16 2.50
N ILE A 353 -24.86 -14.90 1.59
CA ILE A 353 -24.30 -16.15 1.04
C ILE A 353 -23.04 -15.83 0.23
N ILE A 354 -23.10 -14.86 -0.68
CA ILE A 354 -21.94 -14.49 -1.51
C ILE A 354 -20.76 -14.06 -0.63
N LEU A 355 -21.00 -13.16 0.33
CA LEU A 355 -19.97 -12.69 1.25
C LEU A 355 -19.47 -13.80 2.18
N GLY A 356 -20.37 -14.64 2.69
CA GLY A 356 -20.02 -15.77 3.56
C GLY A 356 -19.18 -16.83 2.85
N THR A 357 -19.46 -17.13 1.58
CA THR A 357 -18.63 -18.03 0.77
C THR A 357 -17.26 -17.41 0.50
N ALA A 358 -17.19 -16.11 0.20
CA ALA A 358 -15.93 -15.40 0.04
C ALA A 358 -15.07 -15.42 1.32
N CYS A 359 -15.69 -15.31 2.51
CA CYS A 359 -14.98 -15.43 3.78
C CYS A 359 -14.34 -16.80 4.02
N ALA A 360 -14.84 -17.89 3.40
CA ALA A 360 -14.26 -19.22 3.58
C ALA A 360 -12.80 -19.28 3.08
N GLY A 361 -12.43 -18.48 2.07
CA GLY A 361 -11.06 -18.37 1.61
C GLY A 361 -10.10 -17.81 2.67
N ALA A 362 -10.60 -17.04 3.64
CA ALA A 362 -9.77 -16.44 4.67
C ALA A 362 -9.22 -17.47 5.67
N MET A 363 -9.82 -18.66 5.76
CA MET A 363 -9.35 -19.74 6.64
C MET A 363 -8.03 -20.36 6.19
N GLY A 364 -7.65 -20.16 4.92
CA GLY A 364 -6.41 -20.70 4.35
C GLY A 364 -5.25 -19.71 4.31
N ILE A 365 -5.41 -18.49 4.83
CA ILE A 365 -4.38 -17.45 4.75
C ILE A 365 -3.15 -17.86 5.56
N SER A 366 -2.00 -17.97 4.88
CA SER A 366 -0.68 -17.93 5.50
C SER A 366 -0.04 -16.56 5.29
N THR A 367 0.76 -16.12 6.25
CA THR A 367 1.59 -14.92 6.15
C THR A 367 3.07 -15.28 6.25
N GLY A 368 3.92 -14.34 5.85
CA GLY A 368 5.37 -14.50 5.90
C GLY A 368 5.90 -14.88 4.52
N LEU A 369 6.50 -13.90 3.83
CA LEU A 369 7.22 -14.15 2.59
C LEU A 369 8.70 -14.37 2.91
N THR A 370 9.32 -15.33 2.24
CA THR A 370 10.78 -15.45 2.23
C THR A 370 11.39 -14.31 1.41
N GLN A 371 12.71 -14.20 1.37
CA GLN A 371 13.38 -13.18 0.55
C GLN A 371 13.08 -13.35 -0.95
N SER A 372 13.06 -14.60 -1.45
CA SER A 372 12.79 -14.89 -2.87
C SER A 372 11.37 -14.53 -3.27
N ASP A 373 10.41 -14.73 -2.37
CA ASP A 373 8.98 -14.62 -2.68
C ASP A 373 8.46 -13.18 -2.57
N GLN A 374 9.31 -12.21 -2.24
CA GLN A 374 8.96 -10.79 -2.22
C GLN A 374 8.86 -10.19 -3.62
N PHE A 375 9.60 -10.74 -4.58
CA PHE A 375 9.64 -10.29 -5.97
C PHE A 375 8.61 -11.04 -6.82
N ILE A 376 7.99 -10.36 -7.77
CA ILE A 376 7.08 -11.02 -8.72
C ILE A 376 7.87 -11.89 -9.71
N ASP A 377 9.00 -11.37 -10.19
CA ASP A 377 9.96 -12.09 -11.02
C ASP A 377 11.25 -12.30 -10.21
N THR A 378 11.87 -13.48 -10.31
CA THR A 378 13.06 -13.80 -9.52
C THR A 378 14.29 -13.03 -10.03
N PRO A 379 14.90 -12.15 -9.22
CA PRO A 379 16.07 -11.38 -9.65
C PRO A 379 17.34 -12.24 -9.60
N GLU A 380 18.42 -11.74 -10.22
CA GLU A 380 19.69 -12.46 -10.30
C GLU A 380 20.22 -12.81 -8.91
N SER A 381 20.20 -11.86 -7.96
CA SER A 381 20.72 -12.08 -6.59
C SER A 381 20.10 -13.27 -5.87
N ILE A 382 18.79 -13.48 -6.04
CA ILE A 382 18.07 -14.59 -5.43
C ILE A 382 18.42 -15.90 -6.13
N SER A 383 18.36 -15.93 -7.47
CA SER A 383 18.74 -17.15 -8.22
C SER A 383 20.20 -17.56 -7.99
N ALA A 384 21.07 -16.58 -7.76
CA ALA A 384 22.46 -16.79 -7.42
C ALA A 384 22.66 -17.27 -5.98
N ALA A 385 21.80 -16.85 -5.05
CA ALA A 385 21.78 -17.38 -3.68
C ALA A 385 21.39 -18.86 -3.65
N ASP A 386 20.38 -19.27 -4.43
CA ASP A 386 19.98 -20.68 -4.54
C ASP A 386 21.10 -21.54 -5.13
N ARG A 387 21.78 -21.05 -6.18
CA ARG A 387 22.95 -21.72 -6.76
C ARG A 387 24.11 -21.79 -5.78
N LEU A 388 24.34 -20.73 -4.99
CA LEU A 388 25.37 -20.72 -3.96
C LEU A 388 25.10 -21.84 -2.94
N ALA A 389 23.87 -21.94 -2.44
CA ALA A 389 23.46 -22.95 -1.48
C ALA A 389 23.59 -24.39 -2.04
N GLU A 390 23.33 -24.59 -3.35
CA GLU A 390 23.51 -25.88 -4.02
C GLU A 390 24.99 -26.27 -4.14
N LYS A 391 25.86 -25.32 -4.51
CA LYS A 391 27.28 -25.57 -4.83
C LYS A 391 28.20 -25.54 -3.61
N PHE A 392 27.80 -24.86 -2.55
CA PHE A 392 28.52 -24.72 -1.29
C PHE A 392 27.61 -25.12 -0.11
N PRO A 393 27.40 -26.42 0.13
CA PRO A 393 26.56 -26.88 1.24
C PRO A 393 27.07 -26.32 2.57
N GLY A 394 26.21 -25.57 3.27
CA GLY A 394 26.55 -24.92 4.54
C GLY A 394 27.08 -23.48 4.42
N GLN A 395 27.06 -22.89 3.23
CA GLN A 395 27.23 -21.45 3.04
C GLN A 395 25.95 -20.85 2.45
N ASP A 396 25.29 -20.02 3.27
CA ASP A 396 24.15 -19.24 2.81
C ASP A 396 24.63 -17.88 2.28
N ALA A 397 23.92 -17.31 1.31
CA ALA A 397 24.19 -15.95 0.83
C ALA A 397 23.95 -14.90 1.93
N THR A 398 23.05 -15.20 2.87
CA THR A 398 22.65 -14.34 3.99
C THR A 398 22.60 -15.17 5.28
N PRO A 399 23.76 -15.58 5.85
CA PRO A 399 23.78 -16.42 7.05
C PRO A 399 23.21 -15.66 8.25
N ALA A 400 22.61 -16.40 9.19
CA ALA A 400 22.13 -15.81 10.43
C ALA A 400 23.32 -15.23 11.22
N LYS A 401 23.14 -14.03 11.78
CA LYS A 401 24.15 -13.36 12.59
C LYS A 401 23.81 -13.58 14.05
N VAL A 402 24.65 -14.29 14.79
CA VAL A 402 24.47 -14.49 16.22
C VAL A 402 25.55 -13.74 16.98
N ILE A 403 25.15 -12.90 17.92
CA ILE A 403 26.10 -12.23 18.83
C ILE A 403 26.02 -12.85 20.21
N THR A 404 27.18 -13.03 20.85
CA THR A 404 27.32 -13.67 22.15
C THR A 404 28.56 -13.13 22.89
N HIS A 405 28.67 -13.39 24.19
CA HIS A 405 29.90 -13.18 24.96
C HIS A 405 30.74 -14.47 25.12
N ASP A 406 30.20 -15.62 24.71
CA ASP A 406 30.89 -16.92 24.71
C ASP A 406 30.71 -17.61 23.34
N SER A 407 31.58 -17.28 22.39
CA SER A 407 31.58 -17.84 21.04
C SER A 407 32.06 -19.28 21.01
N GLU A 408 33.06 -19.66 21.83
CA GLU A 408 33.61 -21.02 21.85
C GLU A 408 32.56 -22.03 22.31
N GLY A 409 31.90 -21.74 23.43
CA GLY A 409 30.86 -22.61 23.98
C GLY A 409 29.63 -22.70 23.07
N LEU A 410 29.19 -21.56 22.51
CA LEU A 410 28.05 -21.54 21.60
C LEU A 410 28.35 -22.24 20.26
N THR A 411 29.55 -22.09 19.73
CA THR A 411 30.00 -22.81 18.52
C THR A 411 29.97 -24.31 18.73
N ALA A 412 30.46 -24.79 19.89
CA ALA A 412 30.41 -26.22 20.22
C ALA A 412 28.97 -26.74 20.36
N ALA A 413 28.10 -25.96 21.01
CA ALA A 413 26.70 -26.32 21.21
C ALA A 413 25.91 -26.41 19.88
N LEU A 414 26.05 -25.39 19.03
CA LEU A 414 25.39 -25.35 17.72
C LEU A 414 25.99 -26.36 16.74
N GLY A 415 27.32 -26.52 16.72
CA GLY A 415 27.99 -27.53 15.91
C GLY A 415 27.58 -28.96 16.26
N ALA A 416 27.35 -29.26 17.56
CA ALA A 416 26.85 -30.57 17.99
C ALA A 416 25.42 -30.87 17.48
N LYS A 417 24.65 -29.84 17.13
CA LYS A 417 23.31 -29.94 16.56
C LYS A 417 23.34 -29.95 15.02
N GLY A 418 24.52 -29.81 14.39
CA GLY A 418 24.69 -29.82 12.94
C GLY A 418 24.77 -28.44 12.29
N ALA A 419 24.89 -27.37 13.07
CA ALA A 419 25.06 -26.02 12.51
C ALA A 419 26.44 -25.86 11.89
N VAL A 420 26.51 -25.17 10.75
CA VAL A 420 27.78 -24.64 10.25
C VAL A 420 27.96 -23.26 10.87
N VAL A 421 28.94 -23.15 11.77
CA VAL A 421 29.24 -21.92 12.50
C VAL A 421 30.61 -21.41 12.09
N GLN A 422 30.67 -20.15 11.67
CA GLN A 422 31.91 -19.47 11.33
C GLN A 422 32.04 -18.22 12.20
N ALA A 423 33.15 -18.11 12.92
CA ALA A 423 33.47 -16.90 13.67
C ALA A 423 33.74 -15.73 12.70
N ALA A 424 33.19 -14.57 13.01
CA ALA A 424 33.47 -13.31 12.34
C ALA A 424 34.19 -12.37 13.33
N ASP A 425 34.75 -11.25 12.84
CA ASP A 425 35.44 -10.34 13.75
C ASP A 425 34.48 -9.77 14.82
N PRO A 426 34.94 -9.69 16.09
CA PRO A 426 34.12 -9.20 17.19
C PRO A 426 33.84 -7.69 17.04
N VAL A 427 32.76 -7.25 17.69
CA VAL A 427 32.32 -5.84 17.70
C VAL A 427 32.16 -5.38 19.14
N GLY A 428 33.08 -4.54 19.60
CA GLY A 428 33.12 -4.13 21.00
C GLY A 428 33.29 -5.34 21.93
N GLU A 429 32.33 -5.56 22.81
CA GLU A 429 32.31 -6.70 23.76
C GLU A 429 31.59 -7.95 23.21
N TRP A 430 31.05 -7.86 21.99
CA TRP A 430 30.27 -8.91 21.36
C TRP A 430 31.12 -9.73 20.39
N GLU A 431 31.10 -11.04 20.56
CA GLU A 431 31.63 -11.98 19.59
C GLU A 431 30.55 -12.33 18.57
N VAL A 432 30.90 -12.30 17.28
CA VAL A 432 29.95 -12.47 16.16
C VAL A 432 30.15 -13.83 15.50
N LEU A 433 29.06 -14.55 15.31
CA LEU A 433 29.01 -15.85 14.64
C LEU A 433 28.09 -15.77 13.42
N ASN A 434 28.57 -16.26 12.28
CA ASN A 434 27.73 -16.57 11.13
C ASN A 434 27.25 -18.02 11.27
N VAL A 435 25.93 -18.21 11.32
CA VAL A 435 25.32 -19.53 11.49
C VAL A 435 24.46 -19.84 10.27
N SER A 436 24.73 -20.99 9.67
CA SER A 436 24.02 -21.51 8.50
C SER A 436 23.34 -22.84 8.80
N GLY A 437 22.25 -23.12 8.06
CA GLY A 437 21.54 -24.39 8.09
C GLY A 437 20.32 -24.49 9.02
N PHE A 438 19.93 -23.41 9.69
CA PHE A 438 18.75 -23.38 10.56
C PHE A 438 17.90 -22.13 10.32
N GLY A 439 16.58 -22.27 10.40
CA GLY A 439 15.68 -21.12 10.40
C GLY A 439 15.77 -20.32 11.70
N THR A 440 15.39 -19.03 11.68
CA THR A 440 15.53 -18.14 12.86
C THR A 440 14.84 -18.66 14.10
N ALA A 441 13.60 -19.14 13.99
CA ALA A 441 12.83 -19.64 15.14
C ALA A 441 13.52 -20.86 15.78
N GLU A 442 13.97 -21.80 14.96
CA GLU A 442 14.71 -22.99 15.39
C GLU A 442 16.05 -22.62 16.04
N LEU A 443 16.79 -21.68 15.45
CA LEU A 443 18.06 -21.21 15.99
C LEU A 443 17.89 -20.54 17.36
N ARG A 444 16.85 -19.72 17.54
CA ARG A 444 16.54 -19.11 18.85
C ARG A 444 16.14 -20.16 19.89
N GLU A 445 15.39 -21.18 19.49
CA GLU A 445 15.03 -22.30 20.38
C GLU A 445 16.28 -23.10 20.80
N LEU A 446 17.17 -23.43 19.86
CA LEU A 446 18.43 -24.14 20.14
C LEU A 446 19.36 -23.35 21.07
N ILE A 447 19.45 -22.03 20.89
CA ILE A 447 20.22 -21.13 21.76
C ILE A 447 19.63 -21.11 23.18
N ALA A 448 18.31 -21.03 23.29
CA ALA A 448 17.62 -21.06 24.57
C ALA A 448 17.80 -22.40 25.30
N GLU A 449 17.72 -23.54 24.59
CA GLU A 449 17.98 -24.88 25.13
C GLU A 449 19.43 -25.04 25.65
N SER A 450 20.37 -24.37 24.99
CA SER A 450 21.80 -24.47 25.29
C SER A 450 22.23 -23.59 26.48
N ASN A 451 21.29 -22.93 27.17
CA ASN A 451 21.50 -21.98 28.27
C ASN A 451 22.30 -20.72 27.90
N TYR A 452 22.30 -20.33 26.62
CA TYR A 452 22.93 -19.10 26.12
C TYR A 452 21.89 -17.98 25.93
N SER A 453 21.10 -17.68 26.96
CA SER A 453 19.96 -16.75 26.86
C SER A 453 20.34 -15.28 26.58
N GLU A 454 21.62 -14.93 26.72
CA GLU A 454 22.16 -13.62 26.36
C GLU A 454 22.51 -13.51 24.87
N ALA A 455 22.66 -14.64 24.17
CA ALA A 455 22.91 -14.61 22.74
C ALA A 455 21.66 -14.11 21.99
N ARG A 456 21.89 -13.34 20.93
CA ARG A 456 20.85 -12.69 20.13
C ARG A 456 21.03 -13.06 18.67
N VAL A 457 19.91 -13.34 18.00
CA VAL A 457 19.88 -13.76 16.59
C VAL A 457 19.37 -12.62 15.72
N GLY A 458 20.18 -12.23 14.75
CA GLY A 458 19.89 -11.27 13.70
C GLY A 458 20.28 -11.81 12.32
N GLY A 459 20.48 -10.88 11.38
CA GLY A 459 20.52 -11.20 9.95
C GLY A 459 19.15 -11.05 9.30
N GLN A 460 19.11 -11.13 7.97
CA GLN A 460 17.95 -10.72 7.18
C GLN A 460 16.71 -11.60 7.43
N ASP A 461 16.88 -12.92 7.53
CA ASP A 461 15.75 -13.82 7.84
C ASP A 461 15.18 -13.57 9.25
N ALA A 462 16.05 -13.22 10.20
CA ALA A 462 15.62 -12.87 11.54
C ALA A 462 14.85 -11.54 11.58
N GLN A 463 15.24 -10.57 10.73
CA GLN A 463 14.51 -9.32 10.54
C GLN A 463 13.12 -9.57 9.96
N LEU A 464 13.00 -10.43 8.94
CA LEU A 464 11.71 -10.80 8.35
C LEU A 464 10.81 -11.52 9.36
N HIS A 465 11.38 -12.43 10.15
CA HIS A 465 10.65 -13.15 11.20
C HIS A 465 10.15 -12.21 12.31
N ASP A 466 11.01 -11.32 12.80
CA ASP A 466 10.64 -10.31 13.81
C ASP A 466 9.61 -9.31 13.30
N GLN A 467 9.71 -8.94 12.02
CA GLN A 467 8.74 -8.09 11.36
C GLN A 467 7.38 -8.79 11.23
N GLU A 468 7.35 -10.06 10.84
CA GLU A 468 6.10 -10.83 10.77
C GLU A 468 5.41 -10.91 12.14
N GLN A 469 6.17 -11.20 13.20
CA GLN A 469 5.65 -11.26 14.56
C GLN A 469 5.12 -9.89 15.01
N SER A 470 5.88 -8.82 14.78
CA SER A 470 5.46 -7.45 15.12
C SER A 470 4.20 -7.04 14.35
N SER A 471 4.11 -7.37 13.07
CA SER A 471 2.92 -7.16 12.23
C SER A 471 1.72 -7.96 12.75
N ALA A 472 1.92 -9.15 13.33
CA ALA A 472 0.83 -9.91 13.95
C ALA A 472 0.27 -9.23 15.20
N ASP A 473 1.15 -8.72 16.06
CA ASP A 473 0.76 -7.98 17.26
C ASP A 473 0.06 -6.65 16.90
N ASP A 474 0.55 -5.96 15.87
CA ASP A 474 -0.07 -4.75 15.33
C ASP A 474 -1.50 -5.00 14.86
N ARG A 475 -1.80 -6.15 14.23
CA ARG A 475 -3.16 -6.50 13.80
C ARG A 475 -4.11 -6.63 15.00
N LEU A 476 -3.64 -7.17 16.13
CA LEU A 476 -4.46 -7.31 17.35
C LEU A 476 -4.79 -5.95 17.98
N LEU A 477 -3.92 -4.96 17.84
CA LEU A 477 -4.13 -3.61 18.37
C LEU A 477 -4.88 -2.69 17.41
N ILE A 478 -4.48 -2.66 16.14
CA ILE A 478 -4.95 -1.68 15.15
C ILE A 478 -6.36 -2.01 14.66
N PHE A 479 -6.69 -3.27 14.39
CA PHE A 479 -8.02 -3.66 13.91
C PHE A 479 -9.16 -3.20 14.84
N PRO A 480 -9.15 -3.53 16.15
CA PRO A 480 -10.21 -3.06 17.04
C PRO A 480 -10.20 -1.54 17.22
N THR A 481 -9.02 -0.91 17.23
CA THR A 481 -8.89 0.55 17.38
C THR A 481 -9.52 1.30 16.20
N VAL A 482 -9.23 0.88 14.96
CA VAL A 482 -9.82 1.47 13.76
C VAL A 482 -11.35 1.30 13.77
N LEU A 483 -11.85 0.10 14.06
CA LEU A 483 -13.30 -0.15 14.10
C LEU A 483 -13.99 0.69 15.17
N LEU A 484 -13.37 0.83 16.35
CA LEU A 484 -13.91 1.65 17.44
C LEU A 484 -13.97 3.13 17.05
N LEU A 485 -12.88 3.68 16.51
CA LEU A 485 -12.82 5.09 16.11
C LEU A 485 -13.79 5.40 14.98
N VAL A 486 -13.88 4.52 13.99
CA VAL A 486 -14.89 4.59 12.93
C VAL A 486 -16.30 4.53 13.49
N PHE A 487 -16.56 3.58 14.39
CA PHE A 487 -17.87 3.42 15.00
C PHE A 487 -18.29 4.71 15.73
N ILE A 488 -17.38 5.28 16.52
CA ILE A 488 -17.60 6.56 17.21
C ILE A 488 -17.87 7.69 16.20
N ALA A 489 -17.05 7.81 15.15
CA ALA A 489 -17.24 8.82 14.10
C ALA A 489 -18.62 8.69 13.44
N LEU A 490 -19.04 7.45 13.12
CA LEU A 490 -20.35 7.17 12.55
C LEU A 490 -21.49 7.47 13.51
N VAL A 491 -21.35 7.17 14.81
CA VAL A 491 -22.35 7.54 15.83
C VAL A 491 -22.52 9.05 15.90
N ILE A 492 -21.42 9.81 15.84
CA ILE A 492 -21.45 11.29 15.85
C ILE A 492 -22.16 11.82 14.60
N VAL A 493 -21.80 11.32 13.42
CA VAL A 493 -22.33 11.81 12.13
C VAL A 493 -23.80 11.42 11.96
N LEU A 494 -24.14 10.17 12.25
CA LEU A 494 -25.49 9.64 12.05
C LEU A 494 -26.43 9.93 13.23
N ARG A 495 -25.91 10.29 14.40
CA ARG A 495 -26.69 10.45 15.64
C ARG A 495 -27.58 9.23 15.93
N SER A 496 -27.09 8.05 15.61
CA SER A 496 -27.77 6.76 15.75
C SER A 496 -26.75 5.73 16.23
N PHE A 497 -27.19 4.70 16.94
CA PHE A 497 -26.34 3.60 17.39
C PHE A 497 -26.47 2.37 16.48
N LEU A 498 -27.71 2.04 16.07
CA LEU A 498 -27.96 0.84 15.29
C LEU A 498 -27.40 0.94 13.86
N ALA A 499 -27.52 2.11 13.22
CA ALA A 499 -27.01 2.33 11.88
C ALA A 499 -25.48 2.15 11.78
N PRO A 500 -24.66 2.82 12.62
CA PRO A 500 -23.21 2.56 12.68
C PRO A 500 -22.86 1.10 12.96
N LEU A 501 -23.57 0.42 13.86
CA LEU A 501 -23.29 -0.96 14.21
C LEU A 501 -23.44 -1.89 12.99
N ILE A 502 -24.53 -1.73 12.24
CA ILE A 502 -24.78 -2.48 11.00
C ILE A 502 -23.69 -2.16 9.97
N MET A 503 -23.36 -0.88 9.80
CA MET A 503 -22.36 -0.46 8.84
C MET A 503 -20.97 -1.05 9.14
N VAL A 504 -20.53 -0.97 10.40
CA VAL A 504 -19.26 -1.56 10.85
C VAL A 504 -19.27 -3.08 10.67
N ALA A 505 -20.37 -3.76 11.01
CA ALA A 505 -20.49 -5.19 10.79
C ALA A 505 -20.42 -5.58 9.30
N THR A 506 -21.06 -4.81 8.42
CA THR A 506 -20.98 -5.06 6.98
C THR A 506 -19.60 -4.78 6.41
N VAL A 507 -18.91 -3.73 6.89
CA VAL A 507 -17.54 -3.41 6.48
C VAL A 507 -16.58 -4.51 6.93
N LEU A 508 -16.71 -5.00 8.16
CA LEU A 508 -15.91 -6.12 8.66
C LEU A 508 -16.15 -7.38 7.80
N LEU A 509 -17.41 -7.68 7.48
CA LEU A 509 -17.76 -8.82 6.64
C LEU A 509 -17.16 -8.69 5.23
N THR A 510 -17.25 -7.52 4.60
CA THR A 510 -16.65 -7.30 3.27
C THR A 510 -15.14 -7.40 3.29
N ASN A 511 -14.50 -7.00 4.39
CA ASN A 511 -13.06 -7.02 4.54
C ASN A 511 -12.55 -8.46 4.66
N VAL A 512 -13.18 -9.27 5.51
CA VAL A 512 -12.87 -10.71 5.59
C VAL A 512 -13.13 -11.41 4.26
N ALA A 513 -14.23 -11.06 3.58
CA ALA A 513 -14.51 -11.58 2.24
C ALA A 513 -13.46 -11.17 1.20
N ALA A 514 -12.96 -9.93 1.27
CA ALA A 514 -11.92 -9.41 0.38
C ALA A 514 -10.58 -10.11 0.63
N LEU A 515 -10.19 -10.31 1.89
CA LEU A 515 -9.00 -11.08 2.26
C LEU A 515 -9.11 -12.52 1.79
N GLY A 516 -10.27 -13.16 1.96
CA GLY A 516 -10.47 -14.55 1.53
C GLY A 516 -10.44 -14.75 0.01
N LEU A 517 -11.08 -13.87 -0.75
CA LEU A 517 -11.00 -13.90 -2.22
C LEU A 517 -9.63 -13.48 -2.73
N GLY A 518 -9.03 -12.46 -2.10
CA GLY A 518 -7.67 -12.02 -2.43
C GLY A 518 -6.65 -13.13 -2.23
N TRP A 519 -6.76 -13.89 -1.12
CA TRP A 519 -5.92 -15.05 -0.85
C TRP A 519 -6.06 -16.11 -1.94
N TRP A 520 -7.30 -16.44 -2.29
CA TRP A 520 -7.57 -17.41 -3.34
C TRP A 520 -7.01 -16.97 -4.70
N ILE A 521 -7.19 -15.70 -5.07
CA ILE A 521 -6.64 -15.15 -6.32
C ILE A 521 -5.10 -15.17 -6.29
N SER A 522 -4.49 -14.68 -5.23
CA SER A 522 -3.02 -14.64 -5.09
C SER A 522 -2.40 -16.04 -5.17
N THR A 523 -3.00 -17.02 -4.47
CA THR A 523 -2.45 -18.39 -4.42
C THR A 523 -2.70 -19.16 -5.71
N TYR A 524 -3.93 -19.13 -6.25
CA TYR A 524 -4.31 -20.02 -7.35
C TYR A 524 -4.18 -19.40 -8.74
N ILE A 525 -4.24 -18.06 -8.86
CA ILE A 525 -4.11 -17.37 -10.15
C ILE A 525 -2.68 -16.85 -10.34
N PHE A 526 -2.10 -16.23 -9.31
CA PHE A 526 -0.77 -15.64 -9.37
C PHE A 526 0.34 -16.54 -8.80
N CYS A 527 -0.01 -17.69 -8.22
CA CYS A 527 0.94 -18.66 -7.67
C CYS A 527 1.86 -18.08 -6.59
N PHE A 528 1.40 -17.09 -5.82
CA PHE A 528 2.13 -16.60 -4.65
C PHE A 528 2.03 -17.59 -3.50
N GLU A 529 3.14 -17.86 -2.81
CA GLU A 529 3.20 -18.87 -1.73
C GLU A 529 2.44 -18.44 -0.47
N ALA A 530 2.58 -17.17 -0.08
CA ALA A 530 1.99 -16.62 1.14
C ALA A 530 1.61 -15.14 0.95
N PHE A 531 0.86 -14.59 1.90
CA PHE A 531 0.68 -13.15 1.99
C PHE A 531 1.89 -12.49 2.66
N ALA A 532 2.28 -11.32 2.17
CA ALA A 532 3.16 -10.45 2.93
C ALA A 532 2.53 -10.14 4.30
N ASP A 533 3.35 -10.03 5.33
CA ASP A 533 2.94 -9.80 6.71
C ASP A 533 2.09 -8.53 6.89
N THR A 534 2.38 -7.49 6.10
CA THR A 534 1.67 -6.21 6.12
C THR A 534 0.40 -6.17 5.26
N THR A 535 0.21 -7.10 4.31
CA THR A 535 -0.93 -7.11 3.37
C THR A 535 -2.28 -7.07 4.11
N PRO A 536 -2.55 -7.93 5.11
CA PRO A 536 -3.83 -7.90 5.83
C PRO A 536 -4.06 -6.58 6.57
N LEU A 537 -3.00 -5.99 7.11
CA LEU A 537 -3.08 -4.72 7.85
C LEU A 537 -3.44 -3.57 6.93
N TYR A 538 -2.71 -3.42 5.82
CA TYR A 538 -2.94 -2.33 4.85
C TYR A 538 -4.29 -2.47 4.17
N ALA A 539 -4.63 -3.68 3.71
CA ALA A 539 -5.94 -3.96 3.13
C ALA A 539 -7.07 -3.58 4.10
N PHE A 540 -6.93 -3.98 5.38
CA PHE A 540 -7.96 -3.68 6.36
C PHE A 540 -8.12 -2.18 6.58
N VAL A 541 -7.03 -1.46 6.85
CA VAL A 541 -7.08 -0.03 7.13
C VAL A 541 -7.62 0.73 5.94
N PHE A 542 -7.16 0.45 4.71
CA PHE A 542 -7.64 1.16 3.52
C PHE A 542 -9.07 0.81 3.15
N LEU A 543 -9.49 -0.46 3.23
CA LEU A 543 -10.87 -0.85 2.95
C LEU A 543 -11.86 -0.24 3.93
N VAL A 544 -11.50 -0.21 5.21
CA VAL A 544 -12.33 0.43 6.24
C VAL A 544 -12.33 1.94 5.99
N ALA A 545 -11.16 2.58 5.95
CA ALA A 545 -11.02 4.03 5.81
C ALA A 545 -11.73 4.57 4.55
N LEU A 546 -11.51 3.96 3.39
CA LEU A 546 -12.09 4.41 2.11
C LEU A 546 -13.53 3.92 1.88
N GLY A 547 -13.89 2.75 2.43
CA GLY A 547 -15.22 2.14 2.23
C GLY A 547 -16.33 2.83 3.02
N ILE A 548 -16.03 3.43 4.17
CA ILE A 548 -17.06 4.06 5.02
C ILE A 548 -17.63 5.33 4.38
N ASP A 549 -16.79 6.11 3.70
CA ASP A 549 -17.09 7.45 3.19
C ASP A 549 -18.37 7.50 2.36
N TYR A 550 -18.53 6.54 1.47
CA TYR A 550 -19.71 6.46 0.62
C TYR A 550 -20.95 5.96 1.38
N THR A 551 -20.77 5.24 2.50
CA THR A 551 -21.90 4.70 3.27
C THR A 551 -22.49 5.82 4.08
N ILE A 552 -21.61 6.67 4.61
CA ILE A 552 -22.00 7.96 5.18
C ILE A 552 -22.78 8.76 4.14
N PHE A 553 -22.30 8.90 2.89
CA PHE A 553 -23.01 9.68 1.86
C PHE A 553 -24.41 9.14 1.55
N LEU A 554 -24.54 7.83 1.33
CA LEU A 554 -25.84 7.20 1.08
C LEU A 554 -26.80 7.37 2.26
N ILE A 555 -26.32 7.16 3.50
CA ILE A 555 -27.16 7.20 4.69
C ILE A 555 -27.51 8.64 5.10
N THR A 556 -26.58 9.60 4.98
CA THR A 556 -26.92 11.02 5.19
C THR A 556 -27.95 11.50 4.18
N ARG A 557 -27.82 11.13 2.90
CA ARG A 557 -28.84 11.43 1.90
C ARG A 557 -30.17 10.72 2.19
N THR A 558 -30.11 9.48 2.66
CA THR A 558 -31.30 8.74 3.11
C THR A 558 -31.99 9.46 4.26
N ARG A 559 -31.24 10.01 5.22
CA ARG A 559 -31.79 10.79 6.33
C ARG A 559 -32.48 12.06 5.85
N GLU A 560 -31.85 12.79 4.93
CA GLU A 560 -32.43 14.00 4.32
C GLU A 560 -33.78 13.67 3.67
N GLU A 561 -33.83 12.65 2.82
CA GLU A 561 -35.04 12.23 2.12
C GLU A 561 -36.09 11.61 3.05
N ALA A 562 -35.67 10.93 4.12
CA ALA A 562 -36.56 10.30 5.10
C ALA A 562 -37.44 11.32 5.84
N THR A 563 -36.96 12.56 6.04
CA THR A 563 -37.76 13.62 6.67
C THR A 563 -39.04 13.97 5.90
N GLN A 564 -39.03 13.80 4.58
CA GLN A 564 -40.15 14.14 3.69
C GLN A 564 -40.92 12.90 3.21
N HIS A 565 -40.23 11.79 2.95
CA HIS A 565 -40.79 10.62 2.27
C HIS A 565 -40.86 9.36 3.16
N GLY A 566 -40.42 9.45 4.43
CA GLY A 566 -40.24 8.33 5.35
C GLY A 566 -39.01 7.49 5.03
N THR A 567 -38.46 6.76 6.01
CA THR A 567 -37.16 6.08 5.87
C THR A 567 -37.11 5.08 4.71
N ARG A 568 -38.19 4.33 4.48
CA ARG A 568 -38.25 3.32 3.41
C ARG A 568 -38.23 3.93 2.02
N ASN A 569 -38.97 5.00 1.73
CA ASN A 569 -38.87 5.62 0.41
C ASN A 569 -37.64 6.51 0.31
N GLY A 570 -37.20 7.11 1.43
CA GLY A 570 -36.00 7.95 1.49
C GLY A 570 -34.74 7.22 1.04
N VAL A 571 -34.54 5.95 1.44
CA VAL A 571 -33.36 5.18 0.99
C VAL A 571 -33.37 4.86 -0.49
N LEU A 572 -34.56 4.68 -1.09
CA LEU A 572 -34.70 4.42 -2.53
C LEU A 572 -34.46 5.68 -3.34
N ASN A 573 -35.01 6.82 -2.90
CA ASN A 573 -34.74 8.12 -3.52
C ASN A 573 -33.25 8.46 -3.44
N ALA A 574 -32.62 8.22 -2.29
CA ALA A 574 -31.18 8.40 -2.11
C ALA A 574 -30.38 7.49 -3.05
N LEU A 575 -30.75 6.21 -3.17
CA LEU A 575 -30.09 5.26 -4.06
C LEU A 575 -30.24 5.67 -5.54
N SER A 576 -31.43 6.08 -5.98
CA SER A 576 -31.66 6.55 -7.36
C SER A 576 -30.82 7.77 -7.71
N ALA A 577 -30.72 8.74 -6.79
CA ALA A 577 -29.98 9.97 -7.01
C ALA A 577 -28.45 9.77 -6.97
N THR A 578 -27.96 8.88 -6.11
CA THR A 578 -26.52 8.79 -5.80
C THR A 578 -25.82 7.54 -6.33
N GLY A 579 -26.57 6.48 -6.67
CA GLY A 579 -26.03 5.17 -7.06
C GLY A 579 -25.04 5.26 -8.22
N GLY A 580 -25.36 6.02 -9.27
CA GLY A 580 -24.48 6.13 -10.45
C GLY A 580 -23.13 6.75 -10.15
N VAL A 581 -23.12 7.81 -9.34
CA VAL A 581 -21.89 8.51 -8.95
C VAL A 581 -21.08 7.62 -8.02
N ILE A 582 -21.72 6.99 -7.04
CA ILE A 582 -21.02 6.15 -6.07
C ILE A 582 -20.42 4.91 -6.73
N THR A 583 -21.17 4.23 -7.60
CA THR A 583 -20.66 3.06 -8.32
C THR A 583 -19.49 3.41 -9.23
N SER A 584 -19.59 4.53 -9.96
CA SER A 584 -18.49 4.98 -10.82
C SER A 584 -17.24 5.34 -10.00
N ALA A 585 -17.43 5.99 -8.85
CA ALA A 585 -16.34 6.32 -7.93
C ALA A 585 -15.69 5.09 -7.30
N GLY A 586 -16.50 4.10 -6.89
CA GLY A 586 -16.00 2.83 -6.34
C GLY A 586 -15.23 1.99 -7.38
N ILE A 587 -15.75 1.88 -8.60
CA ILE A 587 -15.04 1.20 -9.70
C ILE A 587 -13.71 1.91 -10.00
N LEU A 588 -13.70 3.24 -10.00
CA LEU A 588 -12.48 4.01 -10.21
C LEU A 588 -11.46 3.78 -9.09
N LEU A 589 -11.89 3.85 -7.84
CA LEU A 589 -11.02 3.62 -6.70
C LEU A 589 -10.43 2.20 -6.74
N ALA A 590 -11.25 1.19 -7.02
CA ALA A 590 -10.79 -0.18 -7.19
C ALA A 590 -9.73 -0.28 -8.29
N ALA A 591 -10.00 0.30 -9.47
CA ALA A 591 -9.09 0.22 -10.61
C ALA A 591 -7.75 0.95 -10.37
N VAL A 592 -7.76 2.04 -9.59
CA VAL A 592 -6.53 2.74 -9.18
C VAL A 592 -5.70 1.86 -8.25
N PHE A 593 -6.30 1.19 -7.27
CA PHE A 593 -5.58 0.24 -6.43
C PHE A 593 -5.06 -0.99 -7.18
N ALA A 594 -5.79 -1.46 -8.20
CA ALA A 594 -5.30 -2.53 -9.07
C ALA A 594 -4.02 -2.14 -9.84
N ALA A 595 -3.75 -0.84 -10.04
CA ALA A 595 -2.51 -0.38 -10.66
C ALA A 595 -1.26 -0.64 -9.80
N LEU A 596 -1.40 -0.89 -8.49
CA LEU A 596 -0.26 -1.33 -7.65
C LEU A 596 0.33 -2.67 -8.12
N GLY A 597 -0.47 -3.54 -8.74
CA GLY A 597 0.00 -4.80 -9.30
C GLY A 597 0.89 -4.65 -10.54
N VAL A 598 1.09 -3.43 -11.03
CA VAL A 598 2.10 -3.12 -12.05
C VAL A 598 3.49 -3.03 -11.44
N LEU A 599 3.58 -2.77 -10.13
CA LEU A 599 4.86 -2.75 -9.45
C LEU A 599 5.35 -4.19 -9.23
N PRO A 600 6.62 -4.47 -9.50
CA PRO A 600 7.24 -5.81 -9.46
C PRO A 600 7.45 -6.39 -8.03
N LEU A 601 6.67 -5.97 -7.04
CA LEU A 601 6.68 -6.53 -5.69
C LEU A 601 5.35 -7.22 -5.36
N VAL A 602 5.46 -8.41 -4.76
CA VAL A 602 4.32 -9.24 -4.37
C VAL A 602 3.44 -8.52 -3.34
N VAL A 603 4.01 -7.84 -2.34
CA VAL A 603 3.24 -7.09 -1.33
C VAL A 603 2.34 -6.01 -1.97
N LEU A 604 2.84 -5.28 -2.96
CA LEU A 604 2.09 -4.20 -3.62
C LEU A 604 0.97 -4.77 -4.51
N ALA A 605 1.26 -5.86 -5.23
CA ALA A 605 0.26 -6.58 -6.00
C ALA A 605 -0.84 -7.15 -5.10
N GLN A 606 -0.49 -7.78 -3.98
CA GLN A 606 -1.45 -8.34 -3.04
C GLN A 606 -2.35 -7.28 -2.40
N VAL A 607 -1.77 -6.16 -1.93
CA VAL A 607 -2.53 -5.02 -1.42
C VAL A 607 -3.48 -4.48 -2.48
N GLY A 608 -3.01 -4.32 -3.73
CA GLY A 608 -3.83 -3.90 -4.86
C GLY A 608 -5.00 -4.84 -5.15
N ILE A 609 -4.75 -6.15 -5.18
CA ILE A 609 -5.76 -7.20 -5.42
C ILE A 609 -6.83 -7.18 -4.32
N VAL A 610 -6.43 -7.23 -3.05
CA VAL A 610 -7.37 -7.30 -1.92
C VAL A 610 -8.22 -6.03 -1.87
N ILE A 611 -7.62 -4.86 -2.02
CA ILE A 611 -8.37 -3.59 -2.00
C ILE A 611 -9.29 -3.48 -3.22
N PHE A 612 -8.83 -3.87 -4.42
CA PHE A 612 -9.67 -3.92 -5.62
C PHE A 612 -10.94 -4.74 -5.38
N ILE A 613 -10.80 -5.96 -4.86
CA ILE A 613 -11.94 -6.85 -4.59
C ILE A 613 -12.83 -6.25 -3.50
N GLY A 614 -12.24 -5.79 -2.39
CA GLY A 614 -13.01 -5.26 -1.26
C GLY A 614 -13.82 -4.02 -1.62
N VAL A 615 -13.24 -3.08 -2.37
CA VAL A 615 -13.95 -1.88 -2.85
C VAL A 615 -15.10 -2.26 -3.79
N LEU A 616 -14.91 -3.25 -4.68
CA LEU A 616 -15.98 -3.72 -5.57
C LEU A 616 -17.10 -4.44 -4.81
N LEU A 617 -16.77 -5.32 -3.86
CA LEU A 617 -17.75 -6.00 -3.01
C LEU A 617 -18.56 -4.98 -2.20
N ASP A 618 -17.88 -4.03 -1.57
CA ASP A 618 -18.54 -2.99 -0.79
C ASP A 618 -19.45 -2.13 -1.68
N THR A 619 -18.94 -1.66 -2.82
CA THR A 619 -19.68 -0.75 -3.71
C THR A 619 -20.88 -1.43 -4.38
N LEU A 620 -20.69 -2.63 -4.94
CA LEU A 620 -21.69 -3.30 -5.78
C LEU A 620 -22.65 -4.16 -4.97
N ILE A 621 -22.18 -4.83 -3.91
CA ILE A 621 -23.00 -5.76 -3.14
C ILE A 621 -23.52 -5.06 -1.89
N VAL A 622 -22.62 -4.52 -1.06
CA VAL A 622 -23.05 -4.01 0.26
C VAL A 622 -23.84 -2.72 0.14
N ARG A 623 -23.24 -1.71 -0.46
CA ARG A 623 -23.81 -0.37 -0.54
C ARG A 623 -25.03 -0.29 -1.44
N THR A 624 -24.97 -0.92 -2.59
CA THR A 624 -26.02 -0.80 -3.61
C THR A 624 -27.21 -1.69 -3.28
N LEU A 625 -27.00 -2.83 -2.61
CA LEU A 625 -28.03 -3.84 -2.39
C LEU A 625 -28.28 -4.11 -0.90
N LEU A 626 -27.26 -4.54 -0.15
CA LEU A 626 -27.42 -5.00 1.23
C LEU A 626 -27.91 -3.89 2.17
N ILE A 627 -27.26 -2.73 2.18
CA ILE A 627 -27.59 -1.61 3.07
C ILE A 627 -29.02 -1.08 2.78
N PRO A 628 -29.41 -0.74 1.54
CA PRO A 628 -30.79 -0.40 1.22
C PRO A 628 -31.79 -1.47 1.63
N ALA A 629 -31.49 -2.76 1.42
CA ALA A 629 -32.38 -3.86 1.82
C ALA A 629 -32.54 -3.95 3.35
N VAL A 630 -31.46 -3.79 4.11
CA VAL A 630 -31.50 -3.76 5.58
C VAL A 630 -32.32 -2.57 6.08
N VAL A 631 -32.17 -1.39 5.47
CA VAL A 631 -33.00 -0.21 5.79
C VAL A 631 -34.47 -0.45 5.46
N GLN A 632 -34.79 -1.15 4.36
CA GLN A 632 -36.19 -1.54 4.06
C GLN A 632 -36.79 -2.43 5.16
N LEU A 633 -36.01 -3.39 5.67
CA LEU A 633 -36.45 -4.32 6.71
C LEU A 633 -36.64 -3.62 8.06
N LEU A 634 -35.67 -2.81 8.48
CA LEU A 634 -35.68 -2.15 9.79
C LEU A 634 -36.58 -0.91 9.85
N GLY A 635 -36.77 -0.20 8.74
CA GLY A 635 -37.55 1.04 8.70
C GLY A 635 -37.02 2.07 9.69
N GLU A 636 -37.91 2.72 10.44
CA GLU A 636 -37.54 3.80 11.39
C GLU A 636 -36.64 3.32 12.53
N LYS A 637 -36.64 2.02 12.88
CA LYS A 637 -35.75 1.47 13.90
C LYS A 637 -34.28 1.64 13.56
N PHE A 638 -33.95 1.78 12.27
CA PHE A 638 -32.58 2.00 11.80
C PHE A 638 -31.93 3.24 12.44
N TRP A 639 -32.73 4.25 12.82
CA TRP A 639 -32.24 5.51 13.37
C TRP A 639 -32.10 5.53 14.89
N TRP A 640 -32.52 4.46 15.58
CA TRP A 640 -32.51 4.40 17.05
C TRP A 640 -31.12 4.78 17.62
N PRO A 641 -31.05 5.63 18.67
CA PRO A 641 -32.14 6.21 19.46
C PRO A 641 -32.75 7.52 18.93
N SER A 642 -32.26 8.06 17.80
CA SER A 642 -32.84 9.26 17.18
C SER A 642 -34.14 8.89 16.47
N GLU A 643 -35.20 9.64 16.72
CA GLU A 643 -36.43 9.56 15.93
C GLU A 643 -36.36 10.55 14.77
N ILE A 644 -36.69 10.11 13.55
CA ILE A 644 -36.93 11.02 12.43
C ILE A 644 -38.41 11.35 12.47
N ASN A 645 -38.75 12.54 12.98
CA ASN A 645 -40.11 13.05 12.99
C ASN A 645 -40.56 13.39 11.56
N GLY A 646 -40.96 12.37 10.80
CA GLY A 646 -41.71 12.58 9.56
C GLY A 646 -43.09 13.14 9.91
N HIS A 647 -43.47 14.27 9.32
CA HIS A 647 -44.85 14.71 9.37
C HIS A 647 -45.67 13.68 8.57
N SER A 648 -46.43 12.84 9.26
CA SER A 648 -47.43 12.00 8.64
C SER A 648 -48.56 12.91 8.16
N THR A 649 -48.54 13.29 6.88
CA THR A 649 -49.75 13.72 6.16
C THR A 649 -50.26 12.59 5.31
#